data_AF-A0A1Q9LG91-F1
#
_entry.id   AF-A0A1Q9LG91-F1
#
_cell.length_a   1.000
_cell.length_b   1.000
_cell.length_c   1.000
_cell.angle_alpha   90.00
_cell.angle_beta   90.00
_cell.angle_gamma   90.00
#
_symmetry.space_group_name_H-M   'P 1'
#
loop_
_entity.id
_entity.type
_entity.pdbx_description
1 polymer ?
#
loop_
_entity_poly.entity_id
_entity_poly.type
_entity_poly.pdbx_seq_one_letter_code
_entity_poly.pdbx_strand_id
1 'polypeptide(L)'
;MKENHRMQTWAKRGLQTALFTGGLLMLGTGIASADEDVNPDRPASALDATITVPIHIDNNAIGTPLGQLDVPSVNRTLSISPSEVIEQLPGGDRLLGALAPVANGVTEKAAALDGDGGLLRGNKVVGDLTVPVDISGNAIALGGDVHVDNTSTQTAGQASPIQTDGSGDSLAGNVLALDWAAPVQVTGNAVGLIGDASTNNTATQEAVAGGSLKTSGQQGVLAGNAGAVHAATPVQLNGNAIAGLGKADANSTTASSATSGGVVVTNGQEGVASGNAAALPVALPVHATGQAIGLVGIANAESANTAGAQAGATEPDFAGNPTYVHTYAPDAVLSGNILQPAAAAPTTVDCTSGGAVTITNATCTSETSAVAGGGNRSDGQGGVISGGIGTLPVGTPVDVIGSVATVIGKSTADDTNDVTASAGGASRTRGHDSVLGGALVSTPVAGPVDACGTGAAVAGTGLVNCANTITTGAGGDTATTGDDSIGGGNGAIVPIAVPVETIGNVGGALSTTEVTGSEDKETAAGGDNNTADDGAVLGANLVQAPLATPVQVFGNALGAVSRTKSATELDNTTTAGGYSRGSGIGGVLSGNLAQAPGALPVQVFGANGVVGGIGSAEAANTTTTTSGAEATTDGTGGTGSGNIISAPIASAAQVFGDSVAALGKGTSTATNLTDTTAAGAATTSGESGTISGNVISPALLPIVQAMGISAAAVGGQSSAESTSSTTGSSGGDITTTGDGGFLSGNLLDVPAAVLAQAHGDAIAAIASQAAATSDNTTGGTVGGHSETSGESSDLSGLRGVLPVKVDAPIYDVPLEILADAVTDATHTSDVQVGDQDQQPLSLPVEGALPLTKAPTVLAAHRAAPVAGLPAGALLGGLPQVTGLLGGLPVNGLAGNGVGARAERPAVNPLTGLAALPTGNLTGALPTGNLAGGLPTGNLTGALPTGNLAGGLPTGNLTGALPTGNLTGALPTGNLVGGATGGLVSGTLPGVSGLTGRATGSRAQTPAMPGLVPAAGVFSGNLFEAPEVHTLPATGGSALTSLTDTQSKLADLFGHFPAID
;
A
#
# COMPACT_ATOMS: atom_id res chain seq x y z
N MET A 1 37.77 6.89 61.80
CA MET A 1 38.82 6.94 60.76
C MET A 1 38.60 5.77 59.81
N LYS A 2 38.53 6.10 58.51
CA LYS A 2 38.49 5.22 57.31
C LYS A 2 37.17 4.50 57.01
N GLU A 3 36.30 5.27 56.36
CA GLU A 3 35.44 4.82 55.26
C GLU A 3 36.27 4.11 54.17
N ASN A 4 35.68 3.10 53.51
CA ASN A 4 35.91 2.96 52.07
C ASN A 4 34.77 2.23 51.35
N HIS A 5 34.32 2.90 50.30
CA HIS A 5 33.28 2.57 49.34
C HIS A 5 33.41 1.19 48.68
N ARG A 6 32.35 0.39 48.73
CA ARG A 6 32.00 -0.58 47.67
C ARG A 6 30.49 -0.89 47.66
N MET A 7 29.66 0.04 47.16
CA MET A 7 28.32 -0.29 46.64
C MET A 7 27.72 0.89 45.86
N GLN A 8 28.39 1.37 44.80
CA GLN A 8 27.82 2.36 43.87
C GLN A 8 28.40 2.20 42.46
N THR A 9 28.26 1.02 41.87
CA THR A 9 28.71 0.81 40.48
C THR A 9 27.72 -0.01 39.67
N TRP A 10 26.96 -0.91 40.30
CA TRP A 10 25.96 -1.73 39.62
C TRP A 10 24.62 -1.00 39.41
N ALA A 11 24.13 -0.24 40.40
CA ALA A 11 22.91 0.57 40.24
C ALA A 11 23.11 1.75 39.26
N LYS A 12 24.30 2.38 39.29
CA LYS A 12 24.64 3.48 38.38
C LYS A 12 24.82 3.01 36.94
N ARG A 13 25.43 1.82 36.74
CA ARG A 13 25.54 1.18 35.42
C ARG A 13 24.21 0.58 34.96
N GLY A 14 23.37 0.06 35.85
CA GLY A 14 22.02 -0.41 35.52
C GLY A 14 21.11 0.72 35.05
N LEU A 15 21.16 1.88 35.72
CA LEU A 15 20.39 3.07 35.33
C LEU A 15 20.90 3.70 34.02
N GLN A 16 22.23 3.76 33.84
CA GLN A 16 22.82 4.18 32.57
C GLN A 16 22.48 3.21 31.45
N THR A 17 22.48 1.90 31.68
CA THR A 17 22.14 0.91 30.66
C THR A 17 20.63 0.89 30.38
N ALA A 18 19.75 1.12 31.36
CA ALA A 18 18.31 1.19 31.10
C ALA A 18 17.90 2.48 30.36
N LEU A 19 18.45 3.66 30.73
CA LEU A 19 18.21 4.91 30.00
C LEU A 19 18.94 4.99 28.64
N PHE A 20 20.17 4.47 28.51
CA PHE A 20 20.89 4.48 27.22
C PHE A 20 20.48 3.36 26.28
N THR A 21 20.13 2.17 26.75
CA THR A 21 19.86 1.04 25.82
C THR A 21 18.42 1.09 25.27
N GLY A 22 17.50 1.79 25.94
CA GLY A 22 16.15 2.05 25.43
C GLY A 22 16.08 3.22 24.44
N GLY A 23 16.86 4.30 24.64
CA GLY A 23 16.80 5.51 23.83
C GLY A 23 17.94 5.75 22.83
N LEU A 24 19.11 5.10 22.99
CA LEU A 24 20.33 5.44 22.23
C LEU A 24 20.75 4.40 21.19
N LEU A 25 20.08 3.25 21.09
CA LEU A 25 20.30 2.31 19.98
C LEU A 25 19.75 2.83 18.63
N MET A 26 19.05 3.98 18.64
CA MET A 26 18.59 4.69 17.44
C MET A 26 19.63 5.67 16.84
N LEU A 27 20.73 6.01 17.54
CA LEU A 27 21.74 6.98 17.07
C LEU A 27 23.16 6.53 17.45
N GLY A 28 23.90 5.93 16.50
CA GLY A 28 25.23 5.34 16.71
C GLY A 28 26.38 6.36 16.68
N THR A 29 27.31 6.25 17.63
CA THR A 29 28.43 7.20 17.82
C THR A 29 29.67 6.89 16.95
N GLY A 30 30.28 7.91 16.35
CA GLY A 30 31.67 7.88 15.86
C GLY A 30 32.12 9.19 15.19
N ILE A 31 32.79 10.08 15.92
CA ILE A 31 33.34 11.37 15.43
C ILE A 31 34.86 11.28 15.30
N ALA A 32 35.38 11.77 14.18
CA ALA A 32 36.73 12.33 14.08
C ALA A 32 36.68 13.58 13.19
N SER A 33 36.94 14.74 13.81
CA SER A 33 36.86 16.08 13.23
C SER A 33 38.12 16.49 12.46
N ALA A 34 37.93 17.13 11.30
CA ALA A 34 38.85 18.13 10.75
C ALA A 34 38.12 19.01 9.72
N ASP A 35 37.97 20.32 9.97
CA ASP A 35 38.74 21.34 9.24
C ASP A 35 38.56 22.74 9.86
N GLU A 36 39.64 23.52 9.80
CA GLU A 36 39.82 24.88 10.32
C GLU A 36 40.19 25.81 9.15
N ASP A 37 39.23 26.54 8.56
CA ASP A 37 39.54 27.76 7.78
C ASP A 37 38.31 28.66 7.60
N VAL A 38 38.34 29.88 8.17
CA VAL A 38 37.27 30.87 8.04
C VAL A 38 37.84 32.16 7.46
N ASN A 39 37.57 32.41 6.18
CA ASN A 39 37.95 33.63 5.47
C ASN A 39 36.76 34.63 5.46
N PRO A 40 36.90 35.83 6.04
CA PRO A 40 35.81 36.81 6.18
C PRO A 40 35.43 37.55 4.88
N ASP A 41 36.16 37.38 3.78
CA ASP A 41 35.86 38.02 2.48
C ASP A 41 35.10 37.12 1.50
N ARG A 42 34.67 35.93 1.95
CA ARG A 42 33.86 35.02 1.12
C ARG A 42 32.38 35.42 1.24
N PRO A 43 31.65 35.67 0.14
CA PRO A 43 30.21 35.97 0.20
C PRO A 43 29.49 34.85 0.98
N ALA A 44 28.47 35.23 1.76
CA ALA A 44 27.73 34.31 2.62
C ALA A 44 27.39 33.03 1.84
N SER A 45 27.82 31.89 2.37
CA SER A 45 27.62 30.59 1.74
C SER A 45 26.13 30.41 1.45
N ALA A 46 25.79 29.94 0.25
CA ALA A 46 24.42 29.58 -0.13
C ALA A 46 23.90 28.34 0.64
N LEU A 47 24.51 28.00 1.78
CA LEU A 47 24.28 26.82 2.59
C LEU A 47 24.16 27.29 4.04
N ASP A 48 22.93 27.51 4.49
CA ASP A 48 22.61 27.81 5.89
C ASP A 48 21.98 26.54 6.47
N ALA A 49 22.84 25.63 6.95
CA ALA A 49 22.44 24.35 7.53
C ALA A 49 22.73 24.38 9.03
N THR A 50 21.67 24.39 9.85
CA THR A 50 21.78 24.38 11.32
C THR A 50 21.35 23.01 11.86
N ILE A 51 22.11 22.46 12.81
CA ILE A 51 21.73 21.24 13.55
C ILE A 51 21.72 21.54 15.04
N THR A 52 20.55 21.38 15.65
CA THR A 52 20.34 21.67 17.07
C THR A 52 19.69 20.48 17.78
N VAL A 53 20.34 19.99 18.85
CA VAL A 53 19.80 18.93 19.72
C VAL A 53 19.67 19.47 21.15
N PRO A 54 18.59 20.19 21.48
CA PRO A 54 18.34 20.62 22.86
C PRO A 54 17.82 19.44 23.69
N ILE A 55 18.36 19.27 24.89
CA ILE A 55 18.02 18.23 25.84
C ILE A 55 17.47 18.89 27.10
N HIS A 56 16.21 18.57 27.41
CA HIS A 56 15.50 18.93 28.63
C HIS A 56 15.27 17.69 29.48
N ILE A 57 15.79 17.69 30.70
CA ILE A 57 15.49 16.69 31.72
C ILE A 57 15.03 17.47 32.94
N ASP A 58 13.78 17.27 33.37
CA ASP A 58 13.24 18.01 34.51
C ASP A 58 12.15 17.24 35.26
N ASN A 59 11.90 17.60 36.51
CA ASN A 59 10.78 17.08 37.30
C ASN A 59 10.65 15.54 37.30
N ASN A 60 11.77 14.83 37.25
CA ASN A 60 11.79 13.37 37.40
C ASN A 60 12.07 13.05 38.86
N ALA A 61 11.45 12.00 39.40
CA ALA A 61 11.62 11.63 40.80
C ALA A 61 11.87 10.13 40.98
N ILE A 62 12.68 9.80 41.99
CA ILE A 62 13.00 8.44 42.38
C ILE A 62 12.55 8.21 43.82
N GLY A 63 11.61 7.29 44.02
CA GLY A 63 11.20 6.81 45.33
C GLY A 63 12.21 5.82 45.90
N THR A 64 12.86 6.18 47.02
CA THR A 64 13.81 5.31 47.73
C THR A 64 13.27 4.95 49.12
N PRO A 65 13.81 3.90 49.79
CA PRO A 65 13.44 3.61 51.17
C PRO A 65 13.68 4.76 52.17
N LEU A 66 14.43 5.79 51.77
CA LEU A 66 14.71 6.98 52.59
C LEU A 66 13.78 8.17 52.27
N GLY A 67 12.84 7.98 51.35
CA GLY A 67 11.96 9.02 50.80
C GLY A 67 12.21 9.29 49.32
N GLN A 68 11.39 10.19 48.76
CA GLN A 68 11.51 10.66 47.39
C GLN A 68 12.78 11.50 47.20
N LEU A 69 13.46 11.26 46.08
CA LEU A 69 14.61 12.03 45.62
C LEU A 69 14.28 12.61 44.24
N ASP A 70 14.17 13.93 44.17
CA ASP A 70 13.99 14.62 42.90
C ASP A 70 15.32 14.66 42.14
N VAL A 71 15.26 14.28 40.87
CA VAL A 71 16.41 14.24 39.97
C VAL A 71 16.72 15.69 39.53
N PRO A 72 17.99 16.13 39.57
CA PRO A 72 18.34 17.49 39.17
C PRO A 72 18.00 17.76 37.70
N SER A 73 17.56 18.99 37.43
CA SER A 73 17.26 19.42 36.07
C SER A 73 18.53 19.56 35.21
N VAL A 74 18.41 19.22 33.93
CA VAL A 74 19.47 19.35 32.92
C VAL A 74 18.89 20.02 31.69
N ASN A 75 19.46 21.17 31.33
CA ASN A 75 19.18 21.90 30.10
C ASN A 75 20.48 22.09 29.33
N ARG A 76 20.63 21.41 28.19
CA ARG A 76 21.84 21.49 27.36
C ARG A 76 21.49 21.42 25.88
N THR A 77 22.18 22.18 25.06
CA THR A 77 22.11 22.06 23.60
C THR A 77 23.40 21.42 23.10
N LEU A 78 23.28 20.35 22.32
CA LEU A 78 24.39 19.78 21.57
C LEU A 78 24.32 20.32 20.13
N SER A 79 25.45 20.78 19.63
CA SER A 79 25.63 21.14 18.21
C SER A 79 26.45 20.04 17.55
N ILE A 80 25.98 19.53 16.42
CA ILE A 80 26.60 18.43 15.66
C ILE A 80 26.87 18.93 14.23
N SER A 81 27.94 18.44 13.61
CA SER A 81 28.31 18.77 12.23
C SER A 81 27.31 18.18 11.22
N PRO A 82 26.84 18.96 10.20
CA PRO A 82 25.89 18.48 9.18
C PRO A 82 26.28 17.23 8.38
N SER A 83 27.56 17.06 8.09
CA SER A 83 28.06 15.91 7.32
C SER A 83 27.91 14.57 8.04
N GLU A 84 27.94 14.58 9.38
CA GLU A 84 27.91 13.36 10.19
C GLU A 84 26.48 12.87 10.44
N VAL A 85 25.49 13.76 10.30
CA VAL A 85 24.06 13.43 10.53
C VAL A 85 23.43 12.84 9.27
N ILE A 86 23.78 13.36 8.09
CA ILE A 86 23.23 12.95 6.80
C ILE A 86 23.51 11.46 6.48
N GLU A 87 24.67 10.92 6.87
CA GLU A 87 25.02 9.49 6.69
C GLU A 87 24.28 8.54 7.64
N GLN A 88 23.68 9.05 8.72
CA GLN A 88 23.04 8.23 9.75
C GLN A 88 21.50 8.24 9.71
N LEU A 89 20.91 9.04 8.81
CA LEU A 89 19.45 9.09 8.65
C LEU A 89 18.93 7.76 8.08
N PRO A 90 17.85 7.17 8.62
CA PRO A 90 17.20 6.02 8.02
C PRO A 90 16.77 6.35 6.57
N GLY A 91 17.42 5.72 5.59
CA GLY A 91 17.19 6.02 4.16
C GLY A 91 17.93 7.25 3.62
N GLY A 92 18.85 7.86 4.39
CA GLY A 92 19.69 8.98 3.97
C GLY A 92 20.44 8.72 2.66
N ASP A 93 21.02 7.52 2.49
CA ASP A 93 21.66 7.09 1.24
C ASP A 93 20.71 7.05 0.02
N ARG A 94 19.41 6.78 0.26
CA ARG A 94 18.38 6.75 -0.80
C ARG A 94 17.88 8.15 -1.14
N LEU A 95 17.67 9.00 -0.13
CA LEU A 95 17.28 10.39 -0.31
C LEU A 95 18.40 11.19 -0.99
N LEU A 96 19.65 10.99 -0.57
CA LEU A 96 20.83 11.51 -1.23
C LEU A 96 21.03 10.90 -2.60
N GLY A 97 20.80 9.59 -2.80
CA GLY A 97 20.89 8.96 -4.12
C GLY A 97 19.86 9.50 -5.13
N ALA A 98 18.67 9.88 -4.65
CA ALA A 98 17.61 10.49 -5.46
C ALA A 98 17.85 11.98 -5.74
N LEU A 99 18.43 12.71 -4.78
CA LEU A 99 18.74 14.14 -4.90
C LEU A 99 20.14 14.41 -5.47
N ALA A 100 21.07 13.46 -5.42
CA ALA A 100 22.45 13.60 -5.88
C ALA A 100 22.57 13.96 -7.36
N PRO A 101 21.76 13.46 -8.31
CA PRO A 101 21.85 13.88 -9.70
C PRO A 101 21.47 15.36 -9.89
N VAL A 102 20.51 15.86 -9.10
CA VAL A 102 20.04 17.26 -9.12
C VAL A 102 21.02 18.16 -8.37
N ALA A 103 21.41 17.78 -7.16
CA ALA A 103 22.37 18.51 -6.33
C ALA A 103 23.77 18.55 -6.96
N ASN A 104 24.29 17.43 -7.47
CA ASN A 104 25.58 17.40 -8.17
C ASN A 104 25.48 18.10 -9.54
N GLY A 105 24.36 17.95 -10.25
CA GLY A 105 24.12 18.64 -11.53
C GLY A 105 24.02 20.17 -11.39
N VAL A 106 23.46 20.66 -10.28
CA VAL A 106 23.39 22.09 -9.95
C VAL A 106 24.72 22.59 -9.39
N THR A 107 25.40 21.83 -8.52
CA THR A 107 26.67 22.23 -7.89
C THR A 107 27.85 22.20 -8.87
N GLU A 108 27.96 21.17 -9.72
CA GLU A 108 29.02 21.09 -10.74
C GLU A 108 28.86 22.14 -11.85
N LYS A 109 27.61 22.49 -12.22
CA LYS A 109 27.35 23.60 -13.17
C LYS A 109 27.51 24.97 -12.51
N ALA A 110 27.10 25.15 -11.26
CA ALA A 110 27.26 26.42 -10.54
C ALA A 110 28.74 26.77 -10.33
N ALA A 111 29.59 25.79 -10.00
CA ALA A 111 31.04 26.01 -9.86
C ALA A 111 31.75 26.28 -11.20
N ALA A 112 31.18 25.86 -12.34
CA ALA A 112 31.74 26.08 -13.67
C ALA A 112 31.30 27.41 -14.33
N LEU A 113 30.37 28.15 -13.73
CA LEU A 113 29.71 29.32 -14.32
C LEU A 113 29.94 30.64 -13.53
N ASP A 114 30.84 30.62 -12.55
CA ASP A 114 31.22 31.78 -11.71
C ASP A 114 32.14 32.76 -12.48
N GLY A 115 31.66 33.23 -13.63
CA GLY A 115 32.19 34.40 -14.33
C GLY A 115 31.26 35.60 -14.12
N ASP A 116 31.82 36.81 -14.13
CA ASP A 116 31.22 38.12 -13.79
C ASP A 116 29.84 38.52 -14.41
N GLY A 117 29.16 37.65 -15.15
CA GLY A 117 27.77 37.85 -15.60
C GLY A 117 26.80 37.11 -14.68
N GLY A 118 25.80 37.81 -14.11
CA GLY A 118 24.91 37.33 -13.05
C GLY A 118 23.99 36.12 -13.34
N LEU A 119 24.53 35.00 -13.82
CA LEU A 119 23.86 33.77 -14.23
C LEU A 119 23.35 32.90 -13.07
N LEU A 120 23.70 33.20 -11.82
CA LEU A 120 23.27 32.41 -10.64
C LEU A 120 22.47 33.24 -9.63
N ARG A 121 21.95 34.40 -10.04
CA ARG A 121 21.24 35.31 -9.14
C ARG A 121 19.94 34.69 -8.64
N GLY A 122 19.64 34.91 -7.35
CA GLY A 122 18.34 34.56 -6.77
C GLY A 122 18.11 33.07 -6.49
N ASN A 123 19.11 32.19 -6.70
CA ASN A 123 19.01 30.80 -6.25
C ASN A 123 19.10 30.71 -4.72
N LYS A 124 18.32 29.81 -4.09
CA LYS A 124 18.31 29.61 -2.64
C LYS A 124 18.37 28.11 -2.29
N VAL A 125 19.31 27.72 -1.44
CA VAL A 125 19.31 26.43 -0.75
C VAL A 125 19.14 26.68 0.75
N VAL A 126 18.15 26.05 1.36
CA VAL A 126 17.83 26.20 2.79
C VAL A 126 17.67 24.83 3.41
N GLY A 127 18.18 24.63 4.62
CA GLY A 127 17.78 23.46 5.40
C GLY A 127 18.03 23.57 6.90
N ASP A 128 17.10 23.08 7.70
CA ASP A 128 17.21 22.99 9.15
C ASP A 128 16.99 21.55 9.65
N LEU A 129 17.73 21.15 10.69
CA LEU A 129 17.48 19.92 11.44
C LEU A 129 17.40 20.21 12.93
N THR A 130 16.22 19.98 13.50
CA THR A 130 15.95 20.22 14.92
C THR A 130 15.43 18.95 15.61
N VAL A 131 16.16 18.48 16.64
CA VAL A 131 15.89 17.20 17.35
C VAL A 131 15.87 17.44 18.86
N PRO A 132 14.83 18.08 19.42
CA PRO A 132 14.73 18.27 20.86
C PRO A 132 14.38 16.96 21.56
N VAL A 133 14.90 16.78 22.77
CA VAL A 133 14.62 15.63 23.64
C VAL A 133 14.11 16.16 24.98
N ASP A 134 12.89 15.80 25.34
CA ASP A 134 12.31 16.06 26.66
C ASP A 134 12.08 14.76 27.42
N ILE A 135 12.69 14.65 28.60
CA ILE A 135 12.49 13.58 29.56
C ILE A 135 12.06 14.23 30.88
N SER A 136 10.75 14.35 31.10
CA SER A 136 10.23 15.04 32.27
C SER A 136 9.05 14.34 32.95
N GLY A 137 8.82 14.62 34.22
CA GLY A 137 7.62 14.13 34.90
C GLY A 137 7.57 12.62 35.15
N ASN A 138 8.69 11.89 35.05
CA ASN A 138 8.69 10.43 35.26
C ASN A 138 8.90 10.09 36.74
N ALA A 139 8.15 9.10 37.23
CA ALA A 139 8.18 8.65 38.62
C ALA A 139 8.69 7.20 38.72
N ILE A 140 9.77 6.95 39.45
CA ILE A 140 10.39 5.61 39.57
C ILE A 140 10.49 5.18 41.05
N ALA A 141 9.66 4.24 41.50
CA ALA A 141 9.66 3.72 42.87
C ALA A 141 10.57 2.49 43.02
N LEU A 142 11.83 2.70 43.44
CA LEU A 142 12.82 1.63 43.66
C LEU A 142 12.76 0.98 45.06
N GLY A 143 11.91 1.46 45.95
CA GLY A 143 11.80 0.95 47.33
C GLY A 143 11.07 1.86 48.32
N GLY A 144 10.65 3.04 47.90
CA GLY A 144 9.68 3.88 48.60
C GLY A 144 8.79 4.58 47.59
N ASP A 145 7.72 5.20 48.10
CA ASP A 145 6.68 5.80 47.25
C ASP A 145 7.17 7.09 46.58
N VAL A 146 6.59 7.40 45.43
CA VAL A 146 6.92 8.59 44.62
C VAL A 146 5.66 9.09 43.90
N HIS A 147 5.52 10.40 43.87
CA HIS A 147 4.44 11.06 43.15
C HIS A 147 4.99 12.25 42.37
N VAL A 148 4.52 12.42 41.13
CA VAL A 148 4.93 13.50 40.24
C VAL A 148 3.73 14.08 39.51
N ASP A 149 3.50 15.38 39.65
CA ASP A 149 2.62 16.16 38.79
C ASP A 149 3.49 16.87 37.74
N ASN A 150 3.12 16.78 36.46
CA ASN A 150 3.93 17.35 35.39
C ASN A 150 3.10 17.98 34.27
N THR A 151 3.63 19.05 33.71
CA THR A 151 3.17 19.62 32.44
C THR A 151 4.39 19.85 31.58
N SER A 152 4.39 19.27 30.38
CA SER A 152 5.46 19.46 29.42
C SER A 152 4.92 19.89 28.05
N THR A 153 5.63 20.83 27.44
CA THR A 153 5.34 21.32 26.09
C THR A 153 6.66 21.46 25.34
N GLN A 154 6.77 20.87 24.17
CA GLN A 154 7.93 21.07 23.30
C GLN A 154 7.51 21.40 21.86
N THR A 155 8.23 22.34 21.24
CA THR A 155 8.03 22.71 19.83
C THR A 155 9.38 22.66 19.13
N ALA A 156 9.43 22.04 17.95
CA ALA A 156 10.62 21.82 17.16
C ALA A 156 10.47 22.41 15.75
N GLY A 157 11.50 23.12 15.30
CA GLY A 157 11.60 23.66 13.94
C GLY A 157 10.88 25.00 13.75
N GLN A 158 10.92 25.50 12.50
CA GLN A 158 10.29 26.76 12.11
C GLN A 158 9.72 26.67 10.70
N ALA A 159 8.67 27.46 10.43
CA ALA A 159 8.15 27.64 9.10
C ALA A 159 8.53 29.00 8.51
N SER A 160 9.27 28.99 7.40
CA SER A 160 9.71 30.23 6.72
C SER A 160 9.36 30.20 5.23
N PRO A 161 8.54 31.14 4.74
CA PRO A 161 8.25 31.23 3.32
C PRO A 161 9.49 31.64 2.51
N ILE A 162 9.65 31.08 1.32
CA ILE A 162 10.75 31.38 0.39
C ILE A 162 10.16 31.99 -0.87
N GLN A 163 10.66 33.17 -1.24
CA GLN A 163 10.33 33.83 -2.50
C GLN A 163 11.60 34.11 -3.28
N THR A 164 11.60 33.77 -4.56
CA THR A 164 12.69 34.04 -5.51
C THR A 164 12.11 34.46 -6.86
N ASP A 165 12.96 35.05 -7.71
CA ASP A 165 12.60 35.45 -9.07
C ASP A 165 13.83 35.30 -9.96
N GLY A 166 13.68 34.56 -11.05
CA GLY A 166 14.67 34.32 -12.09
C GLY A 166 14.16 34.68 -13.48
N SER A 167 13.12 35.52 -13.57
CA SER A 167 12.49 35.89 -14.85
C SER A 167 13.50 36.57 -15.79
N GLY A 168 13.55 36.10 -17.05
CA GLY A 168 14.42 36.61 -18.11
C GLY A 168 15.91 36.21 -18.00
N ASP A 169 16.30 35.50 -16.93
CA ASP A 169 17.67 35.07 -16.68
C ASP A 169 17.80 33.54 -16.81
N SER A 170 19.01 33.05 -17.07
CA SER A 170 19.30 31.61 -17.08
C SER A 170 19.76 31.15 -15.71
N LEU A 171 19.37 29.95 -15.27
CA LEU A 171 19.81 29.33 -14.00
C LEU A 171 19.51 30.16 -12.74
N ALA A 172 18.60 31.13 -12.84
CA ALA A 172 18.25 32.05 -11.75
C ALA A 172 16.96 31.62 -11.03
N GLY A 173 16.78 32.10 -9.81
CA GLY A 173 15.52 31.92 -9.06
C GLY A 173 15.18 30.46 -8.68
N ASN A 174 16.12 29.52 -8.71
CA ASN A 174 15.84 28.14 -8.31
C ASN A 174 15.87 27.98 -6.78
N VAL A 175 15.00 27.12 -6.24
CA VAL A 175 14.89 26.86 -4.80
C VAL A 175 15.08 25.38 -4.50
N LEU A 176 15.90 25.07 -3.49
CA LEU A 176 15.97 23.75 -2.85
C LEU A 176 15.78 23.93 -1.33
N ALA A 177 14.67 23.44 -0.78
CA ALA A 177 14.35 23.51 0.65
C ALA A 177 14.38 22.11 1.27
N LEU A 178 15.13 21.94 2.36
CA LEU A 178 15.41 20.66 3.02
C LEU A 178 15.28 20.79 4.55
N ASP A 179 14.09 20.59 5.12
CA ASP A 179 13.88 20.78 6.57
C ASP A 179 13.41 19.51 7.27
N TRP A 180 13.89 19.28 8.50
CA TRP A 180 13.46 18.16 9.32
C TRP A 180 13.34 18.55 10.81
N ALA A 181 12.17 18.29 11.40
CA ALA A 181 11.94 18.32 12.84
C ALA A 181 11.63 16.91 13.40
N ALA A 182 12.37 16.47 14.42
CA ALA A 182 12.22 15.14 15.03
C ALA A 182 12.28 15.20 16.58
N PRO A 183 11.29 15.83 17.24
CA PRO A 183 11.25 15.91 18.70
C PRO A 183 10.96 14.54 19.34
N VAL A 184 11.55 14.28 20.50
CA VAL A 184 11.31 13.07 21.32
C VAL A 184 10.81 13.49 22.70
N GLN A 185 9.68 12.93 23.15
CA GLN A 185 9.13 13.19 24.48
C GLN A 185 8.92 11.89 25.24
N VAL A 186 9.44 11.83 26.48
CA VAL A 186 9.25 10.70 27.40
C VAL A 186 8.80 11.25 28.74
N THR A 187 7.48 11.27 28.98
CA THR A 187 6.89 11.98 30.12
C THR A 187 5.77 11.25 30.84
N GLY A 188 5.59 11.57 32.12
CA GLY A 188 4.45 11.05 32.88
C GLY A 188 4.44 9.54 33.07
N ASN A 189 5.58 8.85 32.87
CA ASN A 189 5.65 7.41 33.05
C ASN A 189 5.82 7.07 34.54
N ALA A 190 5.04 6.11 35.04
CA ALA A 190 5.08 5.61 36.41
C ALA A 190 5.70 4.20 36.44
N VAL A 191 6.78 4.01 37.19
CA VAL A 191 7.47 2.72 37.32
C VAL A 191 7.52 2.29 38.79
N GLY A 192 6.61 1.40 39.19
CA GLY A 192 6.46 0.88 40.55
C GLY A 192 7.20 -0.43 40.80
N LEU A 193 8.53 -0.43 40.97
CA LEU A 193 9.28 -1.68 41.13
C LEU A 193 9.06 -2.37 42.48
N ILE A 194 9.09 -1.62 43.58
CA ILE A 194 8.87 -2.14 44.95
C ILE A 194 7.89 -1.26 45.73
N GLY A 195 7.96 0.07 45.55
CA GLY A 195 7.02 1.03 46.15
C GLY A 195 5.97 1.51 45.15
N ASP A 196 5.13 2.44 45.58
CA ASP A 196 4.05 2.99 44.76
C ASP A 196 4.55 4.20 43.95
N ALA A 197 4.37 4.16 42.63
CA ALA A 197 4.66 5.25 41.71
C ALA A 197 3.36 5.83 41.16
N SER A 198 3.19 7.14 41.23
CA SER A 198 2.04 7.84 40.67
C SER A 198 2.45 9.05 39.84
N THR A 199 1.86 9.21 38.66
CA THR A 199 2.04 10.38 37.79
C THR A 199 0.70 10.99 37.37
N ASN A 200 0.61 12.32 37.40
CA ASN A 200 -0.40 13.08 36.67
C ASN A 200 0.32 13.96 35.64
N ASN A 201 0.00 13.82 34.37
CA ASN A 201 0.79 14.41 33.30
C ASN A 201 -0.07 15.06 32.22
N THR A 202 0.36 16.21 31.73
CA THR A 202 -0.12 16.80 30.47
C THR A 202 1.08 17.05 29.59
N ALA A 203 1.12 16.45 28.42
CA ALA A 203 2.27 16.50 27.53
C ALA A 203 1.86 16.85 26.10
N THR A 204 2.42 17.92 25.56
CA THR A 204 2.24 18.29 24.16
C THR A 204 3.58 18.34 23.44
N GLN A 205 3.61 17.86 22.20
CA GLN A 205 4.74 18.10 21.31
C GLN A 205 4.29 18.52 19.91
N GLU A 206 5.06 19.39 19.31
CA GLU A 206 4.84 19.92 17.97
C GLU A 206 6.15 19.91 17.18
N ALA A 207 6.10 19.35 15.98
CA ALA A 207 7.18 19.40 15.01
C ALA A 207 6.71 20.18 13.78
N VAL A 208 7.46 21.20 13.36
CA VAL A 208 7.18 22.01 12.18
C VAL A 208 8.43 22.06 11.30
N ALA A 209 8.30 21.66 10.03
CA ALA A 209 9.37 21.74 9.05
C ALA A 209 8.87 22.38 7.74
N GLY A 210 9.66 23.23 7.10
CA GLY A 210 9.34 23.77 5.77
C GLY A 210 8.48 25.03 5.75
N GLY A 211 8.05 25.45 4.57
CA GLY A 211 7.22 26.64 4.39
C GLY A 211 6.76 26.78 2.94
N SER A 212 5.99 27.83 2.66
CA SER A 212 5.50 28.08 1.30
C SER A 212 6.62 28.56 0.39
N LEU A 213 6.67 28.05 -0.84
CA LEU A 213 7.67 28.39 -1.86
C LEU A 213 7.00 29.13 -3.02
N LYS A 214 7.56 30.25 -3.44
CA LYS A 214 7.15 30.95 -4.65
C LYS A 214 8.36 31.32 -5.50
N THR A 215 8.32 30.97 -6.77
CA THR A 215 9.36 31.35 -7.72
C THR A 215 8.84 31.58 -9.15
N SER A 216 9.60 32.33 -9.94
CA SER A 216 9.33 32.58 -11.36
C SER A 216 10.61 32.36 -12.16
N GLY A 217 10.48 31.70 -13.31
CA GLY A 217 11.48 31.51 -14.34
C GLY A 217 10.93 31.88 -15.71
N GLN A 218 9.95 32.80 -15.76
CA GLN A 218 9.34 33.30 -16.98
C GLN A 218 10.42 33.74 -17.97
N GLN A 219 10.32 33.31 -19.23
CA GLN A 219 11.30 33.59 -20.30
C GLN A 219 12.75 33.14 -19.99
N GLY A 220 12.95 32.36 -18.92
CA GLY A 220 14.26 31.89 -18.48
C GLY A 220 14.57 30.47 -18.95
N VAL A 221 15.84 30.07 -18.82
CA VAL A 221 16.32 28.71 -19.09
C VAL A 221 16.81 28.09 -17.80
N LEU A 222 16.26 26.94 -17.41
CA LEU A 222 16.55 26.28 -16.12
C LEU A 222 16.36 27.23 -14.93
N ALA A 223 15.35 28.11 -15.01
CA ALA A 223 15.09 29.15 -14.02
C ALA A 223 13.78 28.89 -13.28
N GLY A 224 13.67 29.40 -12.06
CA GLY A 224 12.42 29.32 -11.29
C GLY A 224 11.92 27.91 -10.99
N ASN A 225 12.81 26.92 -10.86
CA ASN A 225 12.43 25.57 -10.43
C ASN A 225 12.44 25.48 -8.90
N ALA A 226 11.53 24.69 -8.33
CA ALA A 226 11.40 24.49 -6.89
C ALA A 226 11.51 23.01 -6.51
N GLY A 227 12.42 22.70 -5.59
CA GLY A 227 12.52 21.42 -4.90
C GLY A 227 12.27 21.60 -3.41
N ALA A 228 11.34 20.84 -2.83
CA ALA A 228 10.99 20.90 -1.43
C ALA A 228 10.97 19.49 -0.85
N VAL A 229 11.79 19.23 0.17
CA VAL A 229 11.75 17.98 0.94
C VAL A 229 11.67 18.37 2.40
N HIS A 230 10.57 18.05 3.05
CA HIS A 230 10.33 18.41 4.43
C HIS A 230 9.87 17.19 5.22
N ALA A 231 10.33 17.05 6.46
CA ALA A 231 9.97 15.93 7.34
C ALA A 231 9.64 16.41 8.76
N ALA A 232 8.54 15.92 9.31
CA ALA A 232 8.19 16.07 10.72
C ALA A 232 7.92 14.68 11.32
N THR A 233 8.79 14.21 12.21
CA THR A 233 8.76 12.82 12.72
C THR A 233 8.87 12.77 14.25
N PRO A 234 7.87 13.29 14.97
CA PRO A 234 7.92 13.41 16.41
C PRO A 234 7.62 12.05 17.09
N VAL A 235 8.28 11.73 18.21
CA VAL A 235 8.12 10.45 18.95
C VAL A 235 7.68 10.69 20.39
N GLN A 236 6.58 10.06 20.84
CA GLN A 236 6.13 10.12 22.24
C GLN A 236 6.07 8.76 22.94
N LEU A 237 6.54 8.72 24.17
CA LEU A 237 6.40 7.60 25.11
C LEU A 237 5.89 8.14 26.44
N ASN A 238 4.57 8.32 26.52
CA ASN A 238 3.95 9.10 27.59
C ASN A 238 2.90 8.30 28.37
N GLY A 239 2.75 8.60 29.66
CA GLY A 239 1.62 8.08 30.47
C GLY A 239 1.60 6.57 30.70
N ASN A 240 2.76 5.90 30.64
CA ASN A 240 2.83 4.45 30.80
C ASN A 240 3.01 4.06 32.28
N ALA A 241 2.28 3.03 32.73
CA ALA A 241 2.37 2.43 34.04
C ALA A 241 3.05 1.06 33.99
N ILE A 242 4.18 0.90 34.67
CA ILE A 242 4.92 -0.36 34.77
C ILE A 242 5.07 -0.76 36.24
N ALA A 243 4.45 -1.86 36.64
CA ALA A 243 4.47 -2.36 38.01
C ALA A 243 5.32 -3.64 38.15
N GLY A 244 6.31 -3.60 39.04
CA GLY A 244 7.10 -4.75 39.47
C GLY A 244 6.40 -5.50 40.60
N LEU A 245 6.78 -5.23 41.85
CA LEU A 245 6.12 -5.68 43.09
C LEU A 245 5.21 -4.59 43.70
N GLY A 246 5.39 -3.32 43.32
CA GLY A 246 4.62 -2.18 43.83
C GLY A 246 3.42 -1.79 42.96
N LYS A 247 2.83 -0.62 43.22
CA LYS A 247 1.78 -0.04 42.37
C LYS A 247 2.35 0.99 41.39
N ALA A 248 1.80 1.05 40.18
CA ALA A 248 2.05 2.12 39.21
C ALA A 248 0.71 2.70 38.75
N ASP A 249 0.49 4.00 38.96
CA ASP A 249 -0.68 4.73 38.46
C ASP A 249 -0.20 5.87 37.55
N ALA A 250 -0.59 5.85 36.27
CA ALA A 250 -0.30 6.92 35.33
C ALA A 250 -1.61 7.51 34.79
N ASN A 251 -1.83 8.80 35.01
CA ASN A 251 -2.92 9.56 34.41
C ASN A 251 -2.32 10.61 33.48
N SER A 252 -2.65 10.57 32.18
CA SER A 252 -2.00 11.42 31.19
C SER A 252 -2.95 11.98 30.13
N THR A 253 -2.74 13.23 29.72
CA THR A 253 -3.29 13.78 28.48
C THR A 253 -2.13 14.08 27.55
N THR A 254 -2.15 13.53 26.34
CA THR A 254 -1.02 13.57 25.42
C THR A 254 -1.44 14.08 24.04
N ALA A 255 -0.61 14.93 23.45
CA ALA A 255 -0.80 15.44 22.10
C ALA A 255 0.51 15.46 21.33
N SER A 256 0.53 14.91 20.12
CA SER A 256 1.65 14.96 19.19
C SER A 256 1.19 15.52 17.86
N SER A 257 1.81 16.61 17.40
CA SER A 257 1.52 17.19 16.09
C SER A 257 2.77 17.25 15.21
N ALA A 258 2.63 16.91 13.95
CA ALA A 258 3.68 16.92 12.95
C ALA A 258 3.21 17.71 11.72
N THR A 259 3.79 18.87 11.46
CA THR A 259 3.49 19.72 10.31
C THR A 259 4.73 19.83 9.41
N SER A 260 4.56 19.60 8.12
CA SER A 260 5.67 19.56 7.16
C SER A 260 5.28 20.20 5.84
N GLY A 261 6.05 21.16 5.34
CA GLY A 261 5.86 21.83 4.05
C GLY A 261 4.89 23.00 4.05
N GLY A 262 4.59 23.49 2.84
CA GLY A 262 3.72 24.62 2.56
C GLY A 262 3.46 24.72 1.05
N VAL A 263 2.62 25.66 0.62
CA VAL A 263 2.19 25.77 -0.79
C VAL A 263 3.38 26.05 -1.71
N VAL A 264 3.45 25.37 -2.86
CA VAL A 264 4.51 25.57 -3.87
C VAL A 264 3.91 26.20 -5.12
N VAL A 265 4.43 27.38 -5.49
CA VAL A 265 3.99 28.13 -6.67
C VAL A 265 5.17 28.42 -7.59
N THR A 266 5.10 27.99 -8.84
CA THR A 266 6.11 28.28 -9.86
C THR A 266 5.48 28.89 -11.12
N ASN A 267 6.25 29.72 -11.83
CA ASN A 267 5.89 30.22 -13.16
C ASN A 267 7.07 29.94 -14.11
N GLY A 268 6.79 29.32 -15.26
CA GLY A 268 7.75 29.00 -16.31
C GLY A 268 7.29 29.42 -17.70
N GLN A 269 6.35 30.36 -17.79
CA GLN A 269 5.81 30.88 -19.07
C GLN A 269 6.94 31.24 -20.05
N GLU A 270 6.81 30.79 -21.30
CA GLU A 270 7.79 31.02 -22.39
C GLU A 270 9.23 30.56 -22.05
N GLY A 271 9.39 29.69 -21.05
CA GLY A 271 10.69 29.21 -20.57
C GLY A 271 11.13 27.88 -21.17
N VAL A 272 12.36 27.48 -20.86
CA VAL A 272 12.90 26.15 -21.18
C VAL A 272 13.41 25.49 -19.90
N ALA A 273 12.83 24.35 -19.53
CA ALA A 273 13.13 23.64 -18.30
C ALA A 273 12.99 24.53 -17.05
N SER A 274 12.04 25.46 -17.11
CA SER A 274 11.77 26.48 -16.11
C SER A 274 10.41 26.27 -15.43
N GLY A 275 10.26 26.74 -14.20
CA GLY A 275 8.98 26.68 -13.50
C GLY A 275 8.53 25.26 -13.12
N ASN A 276 9.43 24.28 -12.99
CA ASN A 276 9.09 22.93 -12.53
C ASN A 276 9.07 22.85 -10.99
N ALA A 277 8.23 21.98 -10.44
CA ALA A 277 8.08 21.80 -8.99
C ALA A 277 8.19 20.32 -8.61
N ALA A 278 9.01 20.03 -7.59
CA ALA A 278 9.06 18.74 -6.93
C ALA A 278 8.90 18.94 -5.42
N ALA A 279 7.87 18.35 -4.82
CA ALA A 279 7.53 18.58 -3.43
C ALA A 279 7.21 17.27 -2.70
N LEU A 280 7.99 16.98 -1.65
CA LEU A 280 7.89 15.78 -0.81
C LEU A 280 7.75 16.21 0.66
N PRO A 281 6.52 16.50 1.13
CA PRO A 281 6.24 16.67 2.54
C PRO A 281 5.95 15.31 3.19
N VAL A 282 6.55 15.09 4.37
CA VAL A 282 6.39 13.89 5.18
C VAL A 282 6.03 14.27 6.61
N ALA A 283 4.96 13.69 7.16
CA ALA A 283 4.55 13.86 8.55
C ALA A 283 4.24 12.49 9.18
N LEU A 284 5.06 12.03 10.12
CA LEU A 284 5.01 10.68 10.69
C LEU A 284 5.15 10.72 12.21
N PRO A 285 4.12 11.17 12.94
CA PRO A 285 4.11 11.08 14.40
C PRO A 285 4.02 9.61 14.81
N VAL A 286 4.84 9.24 15.81
CA VAL A 286 4.80 7.92 16.44
C VAL A 286 4.53 8.11 17.93
N HIS A 287 3.54 7.40 18.47
CA HIS A 287 3.35 7.37 19.92
C HIS A 287 3.09 5.97 20.46
N ALA A 288 3.48 5.76 21.72
CA ALA A 288 3.03 4.64 22.51
C ALA A 288 2.65 5.13 23.92
N THR A 289 1.36 5.07 24.24
CA THR A 289 0.81 5.71 25.43
C THR A 289 -0.22 4.86 26.15
N GLY A 290 -0.52 5.19 27.41
CA GLY A 290 -1.57 4.50 28.18
C GLY A 290 -1.28 3.02 28.46
N GLN A 291 -0.02 2.60 28.42
CA GLN A 291 0.33 1.19 28.60
C GLN A 291 0.32 0.79 30.07
N ALA A 292 -0.31 -0.34 30.40
CA ALA A 292 -0.39 -0.87 31.78
C ALA A 292 0.26 -2.26 31.86
N ILE A 293 1.52 -2.32 32.30
CA ILE A 293 2.31 -3.56 32.35
C ILE A 293 2.62 -3.94 33.79
N GLY A 294 2.31 -5.18 34.19
CA GLY A 294 2.54 -5.67 35.54
C GLY A 294 3.30 -6.99 35.60
N LEU A 295 4.25 -7.12 36.52
CA LEU A 295 4.80 -8.42 36.90
C LEU A 295 3.96 -8.98 38.05
N VAL A 296 4.25 -8.59 39.29
CA VAL A 296 3.53 -9.03 40.49
C VAL A 296 2.56 -7.96 41.02
N GLY A 297 2.82 -6.70 40.69
CA GLY A 297 2.19 -5.50 41.23
C GLY A 297 0.84 -5.14 40.59
N ILE A 298 0.43 -3.89 40.74
CA ILE A 298 -0.79 -3.34 40.13
C ILE A 298 -0.40 -2.18 39.22
N ALA A 299 -0.78 -2.20 37.94
CA ALA A 299 -0.56 -1.10 37.01
C ALA A 299 -1.88 -0.53 36.49
N ASN A 300 -2.09 0.77 36.62
CA ASN A 300 -3.25 1.47 36.07
C ASN A 300 -2.74 2.59 35.16
N ALA A 301 -3.22 2.63 33.92
CA ALA A 301 -2.96 3.71 32.98
C ALA A 301 -4.29 4.26 32.47
N GLU A 302 -4.49 5.57 32.63
CA GLU A 302 -5.62 6.31 32.09
C GLU A 302 -5.07 7.38 31.16
N SER A 303 -5.48 7.41 29.90
CA SER A 303 -4.88 8.31 28.91
C SER A 303 -5.84 8.86 27.86
N ALA A 304 -5.74 10.16 27.58
CA ALA A 304 -6.39 10.77 26.42
C ALA A 304 -5.30 11.20 25.44
N ASN A 305 -5.36 10.71 24.20
CA ASN A 305 -4.27 10.80 23.25
C ASN A 305 -4.74 11.45 21.95
N THR A 306 -3.92 12.34 21.40
CA THR A 306 -4.17 12.97 20.11
C THR A 306 -2.91 12.91 19.24
N ALA A 307 -3.02 12.42 18.02
CA ALA A 307 -1.94 12.38 17.03
C ALA A 307 -2.38 13.12 15.77
N GLY A 308 -1.73 14.24 15.45
CA GLY A 308 -1.99 15.02 14.24
C GLY A 308 -0.80 14.99 13.28
N ALA A 309 -1.06 14.72 12.02
CA ALA A 309 -0.07 14.80 10.94
C ALA A 309 -0.60 15.71 9.82
N GLN A 310 0.19 16.69 9.40
CA GLN A 310 -0.08 17.55 8.26
C GLN A 310 1.17 17.64 7.39
N ALA A 311 1.17 16.95 6.25
CA ALA A 311 2.22 17.00 5.25
C ALA A 311 1.75 17.82 4.05
N GLY A 312 2.07 19.10 3.96
CA GLY A 312 1.64 20.02 2.90
C GLY A 312 0.58 21.00 3.40
N ALA A 313 0.30 22.01 2.59
CA ALA A 313 -0.74 23.00 2.83
C ALA A 313 -1.48 23.30 1.53
N THR A 314 -2.68 23.86 1.59
CA THR A 314 -3.42 24.25 0.40
C THR A 314 -3.76 25.73 0.42
N GLU A 315 -3.79 26.35 -0.76
CA GLU A 315 -4.35 27.66 -1.00
C GLU A 315 -5.36 27.57 -2.15
N PRO A 316 -6.44 28.36 -2.16
CA PRO A 316 -7.38 28.38 -3.28
C PRO A 316 -6.69 28.78 -4.59
N ASP A 317 -6.93 28.03 -5.66
CA ASP A 317 -6.58 28.44 -7.01
C ASP A 317 -7.49 29.58 -7.51
N PHE A 318 -7.28 30.04 -8.74
CA PHE A 318 -8.09 31.10 -9.36
C PHE A 318 -9.59 30.75 -9.51
N ALA A 319 -9.96 29.48 -9.38
CA ALA A 319 -11.33 28.98 -9.40
C ALA A 319 -11.85 28.62 -7.99
N GLY A 320 -11.07 28.87 -6.94
CA GLY A 320 -11.42 28.62 -5.55
C GLY A 320 -11.12 27.19 -5.05
N ASN A 321 -10.43 26.36 -5.84
CA ASN A 321 -10.14 24.98 -5.47
C ASN A 321 -8.86 24.88 -4.60
N PRO A 322 -8.86 24.10 -3.51
CA PRO A 322 -7.69 23.95 -2.64
C PRO A 322 -6.54 23.24 -3.36
N THR A 323 -5.42 23.94 -3.55
CA THR A 323 -4.26 23.47 -4.32
C THR A 323 -2.99 23.57 -3.50
N TYR A 324 -2.18 22.51 -3.50
CA TYR A 324 -0.88 22.41 -2.85
C TYR A 324 0.26 22.87 -3.76
N VAL A 325 0.33 22.32 -4.99
CA VAL A 325 1.34 22.71 -6.00
C VAL A 325 0.65 23.34 -7.20
N HIS A 326 1.09 24.56 -7.53
CA HIS A 326 0.60 25.33 -8.67
C HIS A 326 1.76 25.69 -9.60
N THR A 327 1.68 25.27 -10.85
CA THR A 327 2.64 25.64 -11.89
C THR A 327 1.94 26.25 -13.09
N TYR A 328 2.54 27.29 -13.66
CA TYR A 328 2.01 27.98 -14.85
C TYR A 328 3.10 28.13 -15.89
N ALA A 329 2.95 27.48 -17.06
CA ALA A 329 3.98 27.47 -18.10
C ALA A 329 3.42 27.34 -19.52
N PRO A 330 2.56 28.28 -19.97
CA PRO A 330 2.16 28.32 -21.37
C PRO A 330 3.36 28.64 -22.28
N ASP A 331 3.30 28.12 -23.52
CA ASP A 331 4.26 28.33 -24.60
C ASP A 331 5.71 27.97 -24.22
N ALA A 332 5.88 27.00 -23.32
CA ALA A 332 7.17 26.62 -22.74
C ALA A 332 7.65 25.22 -23.18
N VAL A 333 8.91 24.90 -22.92
CA VAL A 333 9.51 23.58 -23.24
C VAL A 333 10.02 22.92 -21.96
N LEU A 334 9.60 21.70 -21.67
CA LEU A 334 9.98 20.96 -20.45
C LEU A 334 9.67 21.73 -19.15
N SER A 335 8.56 22.46 -19.12
CA SER A 335 8.27 23.46 -18.10
C SER A 335 6.93 23.21 -17.40
N GLY A 336 6.79 23.76 -16.20
CA GLY A 336 5.54 23.64 -15.43
C GLY A 336 5.21 22.22 -14.96
N ASN A 337 6.17 21.29 -14.93
CA ASN A 337 5.91 19.92 -14.49
C ASN A 337 5.87 19.82 -12.96
N ILE A 338 5.00 18.97 -12.43
CA ILE A 338 4.81 18.69 -11.00
C ILE A 338 5.17 17.24 -10.69
N LEU A 339 5.98 17.02 -9.66
CA LEU A 339 6.17 15.73 -9.01
C LEU A 339 5.89 15.85 -7.51
N GLN A 340 4.89 15.11 -7.02
CA GLN A 340 4.41 15.28 -5.65
C GLN A 340 4.09 13.94 -4.97
N PRO A 341 5.09 13.24 -4.40
CA PRO A 341 4.86 12.20 -3.42
C PRO A 341 4.60 12.87 -2.06
N ALA A 342 3.48 12.57 -1.40
CA ALA A 342 3.18 13.09 -0.06
C ALA A 342 2.69 11.97 0.85
N ALA A 343 3.17 11.98 2.10
CA ALA A 343 2.85 10.94 3.07
C ALA A 343 2.54 11.54 4.45
N ALA A 344 1.36 11.19 4.98
CA ALA A 344 1.01 11.38 6.37
C ALA A 344 0.49 10.05 6.92
N ALA A 345 1.22 9.49 7.88
CA ALA A 345 0.91 8.19 8.45
C ALA A 345 1.30 8.19 9.93
N PRO A 346 0.38 8.64 10.81
CA PRO A 346 0.50 8.41 12.25
C PRO A 346 0.64 6.91 12.54
N THR A 347 1.46 6.59 13.55
CA THR A 347 1.55 5.24 14.10
C THR A 347 1.31 5.30 15.60
N THR A 348 0.26 4.62 16.05
CA THR A 348 -0.16 4.63 17.45
C THR A 348 -0.15 3.23 18.05
N VAL A 349 0.29 3.14 19.30
CA VAL A 349 0.13 1.94 20.12
C VAL A 349 -0.39 2.39 21.46
N ASP A 350 -1.70 2.25 21.65
CA ASP A 350 -2.37 2.77 22.83
C ASP A 350 -3.07 1.64 23.59
N CYS A 351 -3.25 1.85 24.89
CA CYS A 351 -4.13 1.02 25.70
C CYS A 351 -3.88 -0.50 25.67
N THR A 352 -2.61 -0.90 25.71
CA THR A 352 -2.23 -2.30 25.95
C THR A 352 -2.05 -2.56 27.45
N SER A 353 -2.68 -3.63 27.92
CA SER A 353 -2.63 -4.06 29.32
C SER A 353 -2.15 -5.50 29.43
N GLY A 354 -1.17 -5.78 30.27
CA GLY A 354 -0.66 -7.14 30.35
C GLY A 354 0.33 -7.42 31.45
N GLY A 355 0.58 -8.70 31.69
CA GLY A 355 1.49 -9.07 32.76
C GLY A 355 1.45 -10.50 33.28
N ALA A 356 2.24 -10.74 34.32
CA ALA A 356 2.50 -12.09 34.83
C ALA A 356 2.43 -12.19 36.37
N VAL A 357 1.24 -12.53 36.89
CA VAL A 357 0.86 -12.51 38.33
C VAL A 357 0.43 -11.11 38.80
N THR A 358 -0.47 -10.43 38.07
CA THR A 358 -0.75 -9.00 38.27
C THR A 358 -2.23 -8.61 38.17
N ILE A 359 -2.55 -7.37 38.54
CA ILE A 359 -3.77 -6.68 38.11
C ILE A 359 -3.36 -5.48 37.26
N THR A 360 -3.82 -5.41 36.01
CA THR A 360 -3.54 -4.29 35.12
C THR A 360 -4.82 -3.72 34.51
N ASN A 361 -4.92 -2.40 34.43
CA ASN A 361 -6.05 -1.70 33.81
C ASN A 361 -5.53 -0.58 32.92
N ALA A 362 -5.92 -0.58 31.64
CA ALA A 362 -5.67 0.49 30.69
C ALA A 362 -7.01 1.04 30.21
N THR A 363 -7.19 2.36 30.28
CA THR A 363 -8.38 3.05 29.78
C THR A 363 -7.95 4.24 28.95
N CYS A 364 -8.35 4.30 27.68
CA CYS A 364 -7.93 5.37 26.79
C CYS A 364 -9.02 5.88 25.85
N THR A 365 -8.82 7.11 25.41
CA THR A 365 -9.52 7.72 24.29
C THR A 365 -8.48 8.27 23.33
N SER A 366 -8.46 7.80 22.09
CA SER A 366 -7.48 8.19 21.08
C SER A 366 -8.14 8.88 19.89
N GLU A 367 -7.52 9.95 19.40
CA GLU A 367 -7.91 10.65 18.18
C GLU A 367 -6.69 10.80 17.27
N THR A 368 -6.79 10.31 16.05
CA THR A 368 -5.73 10.38 15.04
C THR A 368 -6.23 11.17 13.85
N SER A 369 -5.48 12.20 13.43
CA SER A 369 -5.75 12.97 12.23
C SER A 369 -4.51 13.01 11.32
N ALA A 370 -4.71 12.82 10.02
CA ALA A 370 -3.65 12.85 9.03
C ALA A 370 -4.12 13.59 7.77
N VAL A 371 -3.35 14.59 7.34
CA VAL A 371 -3.54 15.28 6.07
C VAL A 371 -2.24 15.23 5.30
N ALA A 372 -2.23 14.73 4.07
CA ALA A 372 -1.06 14.72 3.20
C ALA A 372 -1.35 15.40 1.86
N GLY A 373 -0.43 16.17 1.32
CA GLY A 373 -0.53 16.87 0.06
C GLY A 373 -1.71 17.85 -0.02
N GLY A 374 -2.35 17.81 -1.19
CA GLY A 374 -3.49 18.62 -1.59
C GLY A 374 -3.69 18.49 -3.10
N GLY A 375 -4.58 19.30 -3.69
CA GLY A 375 -4.76 19.31 -5.14
C GLY A 375 -3.53 19.81 -5.90
N ASN A 376 -3.41 19.44 -7.17
CA ASN A 376 -2.34 19.92 -8.05
C ASN A 376 -2.94 20.65 -9.26
N ARG A 377 -2.33 21.77 -9.64
CA ARG A 377 -2.72 22.52 -10.83
C ARG A 377 -1.50 22.79 -11.68
N SER A 378 -1.56 22.36 -12.93
CA SER A 378 -0.53 22.66 -13.93
C SER A 378 -1.16 23.20 -15.21
N ASP A 379 -0.39 23.99 -15.95
CA ASP A 379 -0.81 24.59 -17.21
C ASP A 379 0.36 24.62 -18.20
N GLY A 380 0.30 23.79 -19.24
CA GLY A 380 1.31 23.61 -20.27
C GLY A 380 0.81 23.90 -21.68
N GLN A 381 -0.24 24.70 -21.82
CA GLN A 381 -0.82 25.11 -23.11
C GLN A 381 0.26 25.59 -24.09
N GLY A 382 0.19 25.19 -25.36
CA GLY A 382 1.13 25.60 -26.42
C GLY A 382 2.57 25.08 -26.23
N GLY A 383 2.82 24.29 -25.18
CA GLY A 383 4.15 23.86 -24.81
C GLY A 383 4.59 22.53 -25.43
N VAL A 384 5.85 22.16 -25.18
CA VAL A 384 6.42 20.85 -25.52
C VAL A 384 6.83 20.15 -24.24
N ILE A 385 6.29 18.96 -23.95
CA ILE A 385 6.57 18.18 -22.73
C ILE A 385 6.41 19.06 -21.48
N SER A 386 5.34 19.84 -21.44
CA SER A 386 5.08 20.84 -20.40
C SER A 386 3.75 20.60 -19.72
N GLY A 387 3.64 21.02 -18.48
CA GLY A 387 2.42 20.88 -17.71
C GLY A 387 2.11 19.47 -17.20
N GLY A 388 3.09 18.57 -17.11
CA GLY A 388 2.88 17.22 -16.59
C GLY A 388 2.62 17.20 -15.07
N ILE A 389 1.81 16.27 -14.59
CA ILE A 389 1.60 16.02 -13.15
C ILE A 389 1.87 14.54 -12.85
N GLY A 390 2.73 14.27 -11.86
CA GLY A 390 2.90 12.97 -11.24
C GLY A 390 2.64 13.07 -9.73
N THR A 391 1.65 12.34 -9.22
CA THR A 391 1.27 12.36 -7.80
C THR A 391 1.09 10.95 -7.23
N LEU A 392 1.55 10.77 -5.98
CA LEU A 392 1.43 9.54 -5.21
C LEU A 392 1.08 9.93 -3.76
N PRO A 393 -0.18 10.30 -3.49
CA PRO A 393 -0.62 10.56 -2.12
C PRO A 393 -0.90 9.24 -1.40
N VAL A 394 -0.35 9.09 -0.19
CA VAL A 394 -0.50 7.89 0.63
C VAL A 394 -1.10 8.26 1.99
N GLY A 395 -2.26 7.68 2.30
CA GLY A 395 -2.97 7.79 3.58
C GLY A 395 -3.12 6.42 4.22
N THR A 396 -2.19 6.05 5.11
CA THR A 396 -2.13 4.73 5.74
C THR A 396 -1.79 4.86 7.24
N PRO A 397 -2.71 5.37 8.07
CA PRO A 397 -2.50 5.35 9.52
C PRO A 397 -2.37 3.90 10.02
N VAL A 398 -1.59 3.70 11.08
CA VAL A 398 -1.36 2.39 11.69
C VAL A 398 -1.67 2.48 13.17
N ASP A 399 -2.72 1.80 13.61
CA ASP A 399 -3.19 1.85 14.99
C ASP A 399 -3.23 0.45 15.61
N VAL A 400 -2.80 0.37 16.87
CA VAL A 400 -2.91 -0.83 17.70
C VAL A 400 -3.46 -0.40 19.04
N ILE A 401 -4.70 -0.76 19.31
CA ILE A 401 -5.47 -0.25 20.43
C ILE A 401 -6.15 -1.37 21.21
N GLY A 402 -6.41 -1.11 22.50
CA GLY A 402 -7.23 -1.98 23.35
C GLY A 402 -6.79 -3.45 23.34
N SER A 403 -5.56 -3.76 23.77
CA SER A 403 -5.03 -5.12 23.71
C SER A 403 -4.69 -5.69 25.08
N VAL A 404 -4.95 -6.99 25.32
CA VAL A 404 -4.59 -7.66 26.59
C VAL A 404 -3.75 -8.92 26.43
N ALA A 405 -2.75 -9.08 27.29
CA ALA A 405 -1.93 -10.30 27.40
C ALA A 405 -1.61 -10.63 28.86
N THR A 406 -2.21 -11.69 29.42
CA THR A 406 -2.04 -12.04 30.86
C THR A 406 -1.69 -13.52 31.09
N VAL A 407 -0.90 -13.84 32.12
CA VAL A 407 -0.50 -15.23 32.45
C VAL A 407 -1.10 -15.75 33.76
N ILE A 408 -1.22 -14.88 34.76
CA ILE A 408 -1.90 -15.13 36.03
C ILE A 408 -2.38 -13.75 36.50
N GLY A 409 -3.63 -13.64 36.93
CA GLY A 409 -4.20 -12.37 37.41
C GLY A 409 -5.31 -11.83 36.50
N LYS A 410 -5.48 -10.51 36.47
CA LYS A 410 -6.54 -9.82 35.71
C LYS A 410 -5.94 -8.67 34.89
N SER A 411 -6.26 -8.61 33.61
CA SER A 411 -5.91 -7.49 32.73
C SER A 411 -7.17 -6.97 32.05
N THR A 412 -7.33 -5.64 32.05
CA THR A 412 -8.48 -4.94 31.46
C THR A 412 -7.95 -3.88 30.49
N ALA A 413 -8.53 -3.78 29.29
CA ALA A 413 -8.31 -2.69 28.35
C ALA A 413 -9.66 -2.16 27.86
N ASP A 414 -9.89 -0.86 28.00
CA ASP A 414 -11.07 -0.15 27.53
C ASP A 414 -10.62 1.00 26.63
N ASP A 415 -11.02 0.99 25.37
CA ASP A 415 -10.53 1.95 24.37
C ASP A 415 -11.63 2.45 23.43
N THR A 416 -11.58 3.74 23.10
CA THR A 416 -12.35 4.33 22.00
C THR A 416 -11.41 5.13 21.11
N ASN A 417 -11.48 4.90 19.80
CA ASN A 417 -10.57 5.50 18.84
C ASN A 417 -11.32 6.12 17.65
N ASP A 418 -10.89 7.32 17.25
CA ASP A 418 -11.37 8.02 16.05
C ASP A 418 -10.18 8.37 15.15
N VAL A 419 -10.23 7.95 13.89
CA VAL A 419 -9.17 8.15 12.91
C VAL A 419 -9.72 8.87 11.69
N THR A 420 -9.11 10.00 11.35
CA THR A 420 -9.37 10.73 10.11
C THR A 420 -8.09 10.87 9.31
N ALA A 421 -8.05 10.37 8.07
CA ALA A 421 -6.90 10.52 7.19
C ALA A 421 -7.33 11.00 5.80
N SER A 422 -6.65 12.00 5.24
CA SER A 422 -6.90 12.52 3.90
C SER A 422 -5.58 12.83 3.22
N ALA A 423 -5.22 12.07 2.19
CA ALA A 423 -4.04 12.30 1.38
C ALA A 423 -4.43 12.81 -0.02
N GLY A 424 -3.67 13.73 -0.60
CA GLY A 424 -3.89 14.25 -1.95
C GLY A 424 -5.09 15.18 -2.09
N GLY A 425 -5.60 15.26 -3.31
CA GLY A 425 -6.73 16.09 -3.71
C GLY A 425 -6.86 16.10 -5.24
N ALA A 426 -7.72 16.97 -5.76
CA ALA A 426 -7.97 17.02 -7.20
C ALA A 426 -6.71 17.45 -7.99
N SER A 427 -6.39 16.74 -9.07
CA SER A 427 -5.25 17.05 -9.94
C SER A 427 -5.73 17.48 -11.32
N ARG A 428 -5.35 18.68 -11.75
CA ARG A 428 -5.86 19.32 -12.97
C ARG A 428 -4.73 19.87 -13.83
N THR A 429 -4.61 19.38 -15.06
CA THR A 429 -3.66 19.94 -16.03
C THR A 429 -4.30 20.28 -17.38
N ARG A 430 -3.61 21.12 -18.15
CA ARG A 430 -4.01 21.51 -19.51
C ARG A 430 -2.81 21.46 -20.45
N GLY A 431 -3.03 20.89 -21.62
CA GLY A 431 -2.07 20.71 -22.70
C GLY A 431 -2.67 21.02 -24.06
N HIS A 432 -3.61 21.98 -24.15
CA HIS A 432 -4.13 22.44 -25.44
C HIS A 432 -3.01 22.95 -26.35
N ASP A 433 -3.14 22.76 -27.67
CA ASP A 433 -2.17 23.20 -28.68
C ASP A 433 -0.73 22.70 -28.43
N SER A 434 -0.56 21.65 -27.62
CA SER A 434 0.75 21.22 -27.12
C SER A 434 1.29 19.99 -27.84
N VAL A 435 2.57 19.69 -27.62
CA VAL A 435 3.20 18.41 -28.00
C VAL A 435 3.62 17.68 -26.73
N LEU A 436 2.99 16.55 -26.43
CA LEU A 436 3.21 15.75 -25.21
C LEU A 436 3.01 16.56 -23.90
N GLY A 437 2.19 17.61 -23.92
CA GLY A 437 1.88 18.43 -22.75
C GLY A 437 0.68 17.94 -21.95
N GLY A 438 0.54 18.36 -20.70
CA GLY A 438 -0.63 18.04 -19.88
C GLY A 438 -0.78 16.54 -19.56
N ALA A 439 0.29 15.77 -19.47
CA ALA A 439 0.18 14.37 -19.02
C ALA A 439 -0.13 14.30 -17.51
N LEU A 440 -0.98 13.37 -17.08
CA LEU A 440 -1.35 13.17 -15.67
C LEU A 440 -1.13 11.71 -15.26
N VAL A 441 -0.35 11.50 -14.20
CA VAL A 441 -0.18 10.20 -13.55
C VAL A 441 -0.53 10.34 -12.07
N SER A 442 -1.48 9.53 -11.59
CA SER A 442 -1.96 9.59 -10.21
C SER A 442 -2.15 8.20 -9.65
N THR A 443 -1.52 7.89 -8.52
CA THR A 443 -1.63 6.57 -7.88
C THR A 443 -1.96 6.72 -6.40
N PRO A 444 -3.17 7.19 -6.04
CA PRO A 444 -3.51 7.39 -4.63
C PRO A 444 -3.68 6.06 -3.91
N VAL A 445 -3.17 5.99 -2.68
CA VAL A 445 -3.25 4.78 -1.83
C VAL A 445 -3.88 5.13 -0.49
N ALA A 446 -5.03 4.53 -0.20
CA ALA A 446 -5.67 4.55 1.11
C ALA A 446 -5.67 3.13 1.68
N GLY A 447 -5.20 2.95 2.91
CA GLY A 447 -5.06 1.61 3.49
C GLY A 447 -4.71 1.69 4.96
N PRO A 448 -5.65 2.07 5.83
CA PRO A 448 -5.43 2.01 7.27
C PRO A 448 -5.10 0.57 7.68
N VAL A 449 -4.15 0.43 8.59
CA VAL A 449 -3.88 -0.84 9.28
C VAL A 449 -4.33 -0.66 10.72
N ASP A 450 -5.29 -1.45 11.17
CA ASP A 450 -5.78 -1.33 12.54
C ASP A 450 -5.89 -2.68 13.26
N ALA A 451 -5.59 -2.66 14.55
CA ALA A 451 -5.80 -3.77 15.44
C ALA A 451 -6.50 -3.28 16.71
N CYS A 452 -7.79 -3.56 16.80
CA CYS A 452 -8.65 -3.15 17.91
C CYS A 452 -9.12 -4.37 18.69
N GLY A 453 -8.88 -4.40 19.99
CA GLY A 453 -9.54 -5.38 20.83
C GLY A 453 -8.97 -6.81 20.76
N THR A 454 -7.65 -7.01 20.89
CA THR A 454 -7.07 -8.38 20.87
C THR A 454 -6.75 -8.88 22.28
N GLY A 455 -7.19 -10.10 22.63
CA GLY A 455 -7.01 -10.63 23.99
C GLY A 455 -6.37 -12.01 24.05
N ALA A 456 -5.34 -12.17 24.89
CA ALA A 456 -4.73 -13.45 25.21
C ALA A 456 -4.59 -13.65 26.72
N ALA A 457 -5.01 -14.80 27.23
CA ALA A 457 -4.80 -15.13 28.65
C ALA A 457 -4.40 -16.59 28.87
N VAL A 458 -3.38 -16.80 29.70
CA VAL A 458 -3.10 -18.08 30.37
C VAL A 458 -3.54 -17.94 31.83
N ALA A 459 -4.12 -18.96 32.46
CA ALA A 459 -4.39 -19.06 33.91
C ALA A 459 -4.90 -17.79 34.65
N GLY A 460 -5.61 -16.91 33.93
CA GLY A 460 -5.99 -15.57 34.39
C GLY A 460 -7.26 -15.06 33.70
N THR A 461 -7.54 -13.76 33.85
CA THR A 461 -8.70 -13.08 33.26
C THR A 461 -8.28 -11.93 32.35
N GLY A 462 -8.70 -11.94 31.09
CA GLY A 462 -8.53 -10.81 30.17
C GLY A 462 -9.89 -10.24 29.78
N LEU A 463 -10.05 -8.92 29.86
CA LEU A 463 -11.28 -8.22 29.48
C LEU A 463 -10.92 -7.07 28.55
N VAL A 464 -11.61 -6.98 27.42
CA VAL A 464 -11.35 -5.95 26.42
C VAL A 464 -12.66 -5.38 25.90
N ASN A 465 -12.76 -4.06 25.86
CA ASN A 465 -13.81 -3.35 25.12
C ASN A 465 -13.13 -2.34 24.21
N CYS A 466 -13.46 -2.38 22.91
CA CYS A 466 -12.87 -1.50 21.92
C CYS A 466 -13.95 -0.98 20.97
N ALA A 467 -13.97 0.34 20.72
CA ALA A 467 -14.83 0.96 19.73
C ALA A 467 -13.99 1.84 18.81
N ASN A 468 -14.14 1.67 17.50
CA ASN A 468 -13.27 2.26 16.50
C ASN A 468 -14.07 2.95 15.40
N THR A 469 -13.71 4.18 15.04
CA THR A 469 -14.28 4.88 13.89
C THR A 469 -13.14 5.34 12.99
N ILE A 470 -13.13 4.92 11.72
CA ILE A 470 -12.04 5.21 10.79
C ILE A 470 -12.60 5.82 9.51
N THR A 471 -12.16 7.02 9.14
CA THR A 471 -12.38 7.62 7.82
C THR A 471 -11.05 7.89 7.16
N THR A 472 -10.76 7.22 6.04
CA THR A 472 -9.53 7.45 5.27
C THR A 472 -9.81 7.75 3.81
N GLY A 473 -9.07 8.70 3.25
CA GLY A 473 -9.18 9.15 1.87
C GLY A 473 -7.80 9.34 1.24
N ALA A 474 -7.64 8.98 -0.03
CA ALA A 474 -6.46 9.30 -0.81
C ALA A 474 -6.82 9.74 -2.23
N GLY A 475 -6.20 10.81 -2.73
CA GLY A 475 -6.46 11.37 -4.05
C GLY A 475 -7.75 12.18 -4.14
N GLY A 476 -8.30 12.25 -5.34
CA GLY A 476 -9.51 12.98 -5.69
C GLY A 476 -9.64 13.01 -7.21
N ASP A 477 -10.52 13.87 -7.71
CA ASP A 477 -10.79 13.95 -9.15
C ASP A 477 -9.53 14.29 -9.95
N THR A 478 -9.35 13.64 -11.09
CA THR A 478 -8.30 13.97 -12.03
C THR A 478 -8.90 14.51 -13.33
N ALA A 479 -8.31 15.59 -13.83
CA ALA A 479 -8.70 16.15 -15.11
C ALA A 479 -7.46 16.55 -15.89
N THR A 480 -7.41 16.14 -17.13
CA THR A 480 -6.46 16.68 -18.09
C THR A 480 -7.18 17.04 -19.38
N THR A 481 -6.61 18.02 -20.09
CA THR A 481 -7.11 18.47 -21.37
C THR A 481 -5.96 18.62 -22.37
N GLY A 482 -6.26 18.52 -23.65
CA GLY A 482 -5.35 18.28 -24.76
C GLY A 482 -5.95 18.62 -26.12
N ASP A 483 -6.94 19.51 -26.20
CA ASP A 483 -7.52 19.96 -27.49
C ASP A 483 -6.43 20.35 -28.50
N ASP A 484 -6.62 19.94 -29.75
CA ASP A 484 -5.72 20.23 -30.88
C ASP A 484 -4.23 19.87 -30.60
N SER A 485 -3.96 18.96 -29.66
CA SER A 485 -2.60 18.58 -29.26
C SER A 485 -2.07 17.33 -29.98
N ILE A 486 -0.76 17.12 -29.91
CA ILE A 486 -0.09 15.87 -30.32
C ILE A 486 0.43 15.16 -29.08
N GLY A 487 -0.27 14.12 -28.66
CA GLY A 487 0.08 13.30 -27.49
C GLY A 487 -0.14 14.01 -26.15
N GLY A 488 -0.82 15.16 -26.13
CA GLY A 488 -1.15 15.87 -24.92
C GLY A 488 -2.42 15.34 -24.24
N GLY A 489 -2.67 15.74 -22.99
CA GLY A 489 -3.93 15.42 -22.32
C GLY A 489 -4.12 13.95 -21.91
N ASN A 490 -3.05 13.15 -21.80
CA ASN A 490 -3.16 11.73 -21.44
C ASN A 490 -3.14 11.50 -19.92
N GLY A 491 -3.96 10.56 -19.41
CA GLY A 491 -4.10 10.21 -18.01
C GLY A 491 -3.81 8.73 -17.70
N ALA A 492 -3.09 8.45 -16.60
CA ALA A 492 -2.91 7.12 -16.04
C ALA A 492 -3.16 7.14 -14.53
N ILE A 493 -4.25 6.49 -14.09
CA ILE A 493 -4.77 6.61 -12.72
C ILE A 493 -4.97 5.24 -12.06
N VAL A 494 -4.27 4.97 -10.96
CA VAL A 494 -4.31 3.67 -10.26
C VAL A 494 -4.61 3.89 -8.78
N PRO A 495 -5.88 4.08 -8.40
CA PRO A 495 -6.27 4.25 -7.01
C PRO A 495 -6.38 2.90 -6.31
N ILE A 496 -5.87 2.82 -5.09
CA ILE A 496 -5.77 1.58 -4.31
C ILE A 496 -6.36 1.84 -2.92
N ALA A 497 -7.43 1.11 -2.58
CA ALA A 497 -8.11 1.15 -1.28
C ALA A 497 -8.02 -0.24 -0.62
N VAL A 498 -7.14 -0.39 0.38
CA VAL A 498 -6.83 -1.68 1.02
C VAL A 498 -6.72 -1.51 2.54
N PRO A 499 -7.85 -1.37 3.24
CA PRO A 499 -7.83 -1.44 4.69
C PRO A 499 -7.50 -2.87 5.15
N VAL A 500 -6.64 -2.99 6.16
CA VAL A 500 -6.26 -4.26 6.78
C VAL A 500 -6.57 -4.19 8.26
N GLU A 501 -7.35 -5.13 8.78
CA GLU A 501 -7.73 -5.07 10.20
C GLU A 501 -7.76 -6.41 10.91
N THR A 502 -7.55 -6.34 12.23
CA THR A 502 -7.84 -7.44 13.14
C THR A 502 -8.62 -6.95 14.34
N ILE A 503 -9.87 -7.40 14.50
CA ILE A 503 -10.76 -6.86 15.54
C ILE A 503 -11.32 -7.95 16.45
N GLY A 504 -11.26 -7.75 17.76
CA GLY A 504 -12.03 -8.57 18.68
C GLY A 504 -11.54 -10.02 18.84
N ASN A 505 -10.32 -10.35 18.42
CA ASN A 505 -9.83 -11.73 18.40
C ASN A 505 -9.32 -12.17 19.79
N VAL A 506 -9.69 -13.38 20.22
CA VAL A 506 -9.41 -13.85 21.57
C VAL A 506 -8.80 -15.26 21.63
N GLY A 507 -7.80 -15.41 22.50
CA GLY A 507 -7.11 -16.65 22.82
C GLY A 507 -7.06 -16.93 24.33
N GLY A 508 -7.23 -18.19 24.73
CA GLY A 508 -7.21 -18.57 26.15
C GLY A 508 -6.64 -19.96 26.42
N ALA A 509 -5.91 -20.12 27.54
CA ALA A 509 -5.54 -21.41 28.09
C ALA A 509 -5.70 -21.41 29.62
N LEU A 510 -6.50 -22.30 30.19
CA LEU A 510 -6.76 -22.31 31.64
C LEU A 510 -7.33 -20.98 32.18
N SER A 511 -7.96 -20.18 31.33
CA SER A 511 -8.28 -18.76 31.59
C SER A 511 -9.75 -18.42 31.32
N THR A 512 -10.13 -17.18 31.62
CA THR A 512 -11.36 -16.54 31.15
C THR A 512 -10.99 -15.29 30.35
N THR A 513 -11.35 -15.22 29.07
CA THR A 513 -11.08 -14.04 28.25
C THR A 513 -12.34 -13.61 27.52
N GLU A 514 -12.69 -12.33 27.64
CA GLU A 514 -13.85 -11.73 26.98
C GLU A 514 -13.43 -10.48 26.25
N VAL A 515 -13.91 -10.34 25.01
CA VAL A 515 -13.63 -9.22 24.13
C VAL A 515 -14.94 -8.74 23.51
N THR A 516 -15.15 -7.42 23.53
CA THR A 516 -16.16 -6.74 22.73
C THR A 516 -15.50 -5.74 21.80
N GLY A 517 -15.94 -5.69 20.54
CA GLY A 517 -15.40 -4.81 19.52
C GLY A 517 -16.50 -4.22 18.65
N SER A 518 -16.45 -2.93 18.34
CA SER A 518 -17.30 -2.31 17.31
C SER A 518 -16.48 -1.45 16.37
N GLU A 519 -16.84 -1.42 15.09
CA GLU A 519 -16.16 -0.57 14.11
C GLU A 519 -17.10 0.00 13.05
N ASP A 520 -16.90 1.29 12.76
CA ASP A 520 -17.42 1.98 11.58
C ASP A 520 -16.24 2.48 10.73
N LYS A 521 -16.14 2.06 9.47
CA LYS A 521 -15.02 2.42 8.59
C LYS A 521 -15.45 2.89 7.21
N GLU A 522 -14.89 4.01 6.77
CA GLU A 522 -14.92 4.48 5.39
C GLU A 522 -13.49 4.61 4.86
N THR A 523 -13.19 3.98 3.73
CA THR A 523 -11.89 4.08 3.06
C THR A 523 -12.09 4.37 1.58
N ALA A 524 -11.56 5.48 1.09
CA ALA A 524 -11.71 5.91 -0.30
C ALA A 524 -10.37 6.21 -0.96
N ALA A 525 -10.18 5.79 -2.21
CA ALA A 525 -9.02 6.17 -3.02
C ALA A 525 -9.46 6.64 -4.42
N GLY A 526 -8.91 7.74 -4.90
CA GLY A 526 -9.23 8.32 -6.21
C GLY A 526 -10.56 9.08 -6.24
N GLY A 527 -11.03 9.36 -7.44
CA GLY A 527 -12.25 10.09 -7.73
C GLY A 527 -12.58 9.99 -9.22
N ASP A 528 -13.31 10.97 -9.73
CA ASP A 528 -13.69 11.00 -11.15
C ASP A 528 -12.51 11.41 -12.04
N ASN A 529 -12.43 10.80 -13.21
CA ASN A 529 -11.35 11.00 -14.17
C ASN A 529 -11.89 11.59 -15.47
N ASN A 530 -11.28 12.66 -15.94
CA ASN A 530 -11.68 13.35 -17.16
C ASN A 530 -10.48 13.61 -18.08
N THR A 531 -10.59 13.17 -19.33
CA THR A 531 -9.68 13.47 -20.45
C THR A 531 -10.47 13.95 -21.67
N ALA A 532 -11.63 14.59 -21.48
CA ALA A 532 -12.50 14.99 -22.59
C ALA A 532 -11.93 16.15 -23.39
N ASP A 533 -11.42 15.83 -24.58
CA ASP A 533 -10.83 16.77 -25.54
C ASP A 533 -11.21 16.45 -26.99
N ASP A 534 -11.13 17.45 -27.86
CA ASP A 534 -11.47 17.31 -29.28
C ASP A 534 -10.26 17.59 -30.19
N GLY A 535 -10.23 16.97 -31.37
CA GLY A 535 -9.24 17.27 -32.42
C GLY A 535 -7.79 16.81 -32.15
N ALA A 536 -7.51 16.11 -31.05
CA ALA A 536 -6.17 15.66 -30.69
C ALA A 536 -5.65 14.48 -31.55
N VAL A 537 -4.32 14.29 -31.56
CA VAL A 537 -3.63 13.13 -32.14
C VAL A 537 -2.89 12.40 -31.04
N LEU A 538 -3.21 11.13 -30.76
CA LEU A 538 -2.65 10.35 -29.64
C LEU A 538 -2.86 11.00 -28.27
N GLY A 539 -3.80 11.94 -28.15
CA GLY A 539 -4.06 12.70 -26.93
C GLY A 539 -5.28 12.21 -26.19
N ALA A 540 -5.57 12.81 -25.03
CA ALA A 540 -6.86 12.62 -24.36
C ALA A 540 -7.20 11.17 -23.96
N ASN A 541 -6.21 10.27 -23.91
CA ASN A 541 -6.43 8.87 -23.54
C ASN A 541 -6.34 8.69 -22.03
N LEU A 542 -7.18 7.82 -21.48
CA LEU A 542 -7.24 7.51 -20.06
C LEU A 542 -7.03 6.01 -19.83
N VAL A 543 -6.10 5.68 -18.94
CA VAL A 543 -5.96 4.32 -18.40
C VAL A 543 -6.21 4.36 -16.91
N GLN A 544 -7.06 3.49 -16.39
CA GLN A 544 -7.25 3.31 -14.96
C GLN A 544 -7.32 1.85 -14.50
N ALA A 545 -6.88 1.59 -13.28
CA ALA A 545 -6.97 0.25 -12.68
C ALA A 545 -7.28 0.37 -11.18
N PRO A 546 -8.49 0.84 -10.81
CA PRO A 546 -8.85 0.99 -9.41
C PRO A 546 -8.97 -0.37 -8.71
N LEU A 547 -8.52 -0.45 -7.47
CA LEU A 547 -8.58 -1.66 -6.65
C LEU A 547 -9.09 -1.34 -5.26
N ALA A 548 -10.21 -1.95 -4.86
CA ALA A 548 -10.78 -1.93 -3.52
C ALA A 548 -10.77 -3.36 -2.96
N THR A 549 -10.04 -3.61 -1.88
CA THR A 549 -9.90 -4.97 -1.30
C THR A 549 -9.71 -4.91 0.21
N PRO A 550 -10.78 -4.79 1.03
CA PRO A 550 -10.65 -4.92 2.47
C PRO A 550 -10.18 -6.33 2.86
N VAL A 551 -9.22 -6.42 3.78
CA VAL A 551 -8.67 -7.70 4.31
C VAL A 551 -8.86 -7.73 5.82
N GLN A 552 -9.72 -8.63 6.31
CA GLN A 552 -10.22 -8.52 7.68
C GLN A 552 -10.22 -9.86 8.41
N VAL A 553 -9.81 -9.84 9.69
CA VAL A 553 -9.88 -11.00 10.59
C VAL A 553 -10.47 -10.57 11.92
N PHE A 554 -11.70 -10.97 12.23
CA PHE A 554 -12.36 -10.44 13.43
C PHE A 554 -13.29 -11.41 14.15
N GLY A 555 -13.63 -11.11 15.40
CA GLY A 555 -14.66 -11.84 16.13
C GLY A 555 -14.31 -13.30 16.47
N ASN A 556 -13.03 -13.71 16.37
CA ASN A 556 -12.63 -15.11 16.50
C ASN A 556 -12.28 -15.49 17.95
N ALA A 557 -12.62 -16.70 18.37
CA ALA A 557 -12.38 -17.20 19.73
C ALA A 557 -11.70 -18.58 19.76
N LEU A 558 -10.55 -18.68 20.44
CA LEU A 558 -9.78 -19.92 20.59
C LEU A 558 -9.45 -20.24 22.05
N GLY A 559 -9.72 -21.48 22.49
CA GLY A 559 -9.59 -21.87 23.89
C GLY A 559 -9.06 -23.29 24.15
N ALA A 560 -8.20 -23.42 25.17
CA ALA A 560 -7.74 -24.71 25.68
C ALA A 560 -7.94 -24.80 27.21
N VAL A 561 -8.92 -25.59 27.65
CA VAL A 561 -9.36 -25.67 29.04
C VAL A 561 -9.70 -24.26 29.57
N SER A 562 -10.45 -23.47 28.81
CA SER A 562 -10.70 -22.04 29.08
C SER A 562 -12.14 -21.63 28.80
N ARG A 563 -12.50 -20.42 29.22
CA ARG A 563 -13.71 -19.72 28.80
C ARG A 563 -13.34 -18.54 27.91
N THR A 564 -13.63 -18.61 26.62
CA THR A 564 -13.34 -17.52 25.66
C THR A 564 -14.63 -17.00 25.05
N LYS A 565 -14.75 -15.67 24.94
CA LYS A 565 -15.87 -15.01 24.30
C LYS A 565 -15.40 -13.83 23.46
N SER A 566 -15.84 -13.77 22.22
CA SER A 566 -15.72 -12.60 21.35
C SER A 566 -17.11 -12.16 20.89
N ALA A 567 -17.38 -10.86 20.92
CA ALA A 567 -18.58 -10.24 20.38
C ALA A 567 -18.18 -9.01 19.55
N THR A 568 -18.50 -9.00 18.25
CA THR A 568 -18.05 -7.97 17.31
C THR A 568 -19.15 -7.50 16.36
N GLU A 569 -19.15 -6.21 16.03
CA GLU A 569 -20.04 -5.58 15.04
C GLU A 569 -19.25 -4.60 14.16
N LEU A 570 -19.24 -4.83 12.85
CA LEU A 570 -18.47 -4.07 11.86
C LEU A 570 -19.38 -3.50 10.76
N ASP A 571 -19.20 -2.24 10.41
CA ASP A 571 -19.72 -1.60 9.19
C ASP A 571 -18.56 -0.97 8.40
N ASN A 572 -18.29 -1.52 7.21
CA ASN A 572 -17.13 -1.20 6.41
C ASN A 572 -17.52 -0.78 4.99
N THR A 573 -17.13 0.43 4.58
CA THR A 573 -17.25 0.92 3.21
C THR A 573 -15.88 1.19 2.61
N THR A 574 -15.56 0.55 1.49
CA THR A 574 -14.29 0.73 0.75
C THR A 574 -14.57 1.11 -0.70
N THR A 575 -14.04 2.23 -1.17
CA THR A 575 -14.24 2.74 -2.54
C THR A 575 -12.91 3.03 -3.23
N ALA A 576 -12.75 2.63 -4.48
CA ALA A 576 -11.60 2.99 -5.31
C ALA A 576 -12.03 3.49 -6.70
N GLY A 577 -11.56 4.65 -7.12
CA GLY A 577 -11.90 5.27 -8.42
C GLY A 577 -13.35 5.75 -8.52
N GLY A 578 -13.68 6.32 -9.68
CA GLY A 578 -14.99 6.90 -9.97
C GLY A 578 -15.33 6.83 -11.45
N TYR A 579 -16.09 7.81 -11.94
CA TYR A 579 -16.48 7.91 -13.34
C TYR A 579 -15.26 8.15 -14.23
N SER A 580 -15.28 7.57 -15.43
CA SER A 580 -14.28 7.86 -16.48
C SER A 580 -14.95 8.57 -17.64
N ARG A 581 -14.46 9.76 -17.98
CA ARG A 581 -14.95 10.56 -19.10
C ARG A 581 -13.82 10.86 -20.07
N GLY A 582 -14.03 10.56 -21.34
CA GLY A 582 -13.16 10.93 -22.45
C GLY A 582 -13.94 11.61 -23.56
N SER A 583 -13.22 12.20 -24.50
CA SER A 583 -13.70 12.65 -25.81
C SER A 583 -12.52 12.54 -26.75
N GLY A 584 -12.79 12.19 -27.99
CA GLY A 584 -11.83 12.10 -29.09
C GLY A 584 -12.49 12.51 -30.41
N ILE A 585 -13.49 13.39 -30.35
CA ILE A 585 -14.25 13.86 -31.50
C ILE A 585 -13.30 14.47 -32.52
N GLY A 586 -13.36 14.00 -33.77
CA GLY A 586 -12.49 14.44 -34.86
C GLY A 586 -10.99 14.13 -34.68
N GLY A 587 -10.60 13.47 -33.59
CA GLY A 587 -9.21 13.15 -33.27
C GLY A 587 -8.70 11.86 -33.92
N VAL A 588 -7.41 11.60 -33.80
CA VAL A 588 -6.77 10.34 -34.23
C VAL A 588 -6.21 9.64 -33.00
N LEU A 589 -6.63 8.39 -32.75
CA LEU A 589 -6.20 7.59 -31.59
C LEU A 589 -6.31 8.37 -30.26
N SER A 590 -7.41 9.11 -30.11
CA SER A 590 -7.63 10.01 -28.97
C SER A 590 -8.93 9.69 -28.24
N GLY A 591 -9.04 10.11 -26.98
CA GLY A 591 -10.24 9.85 -26.19
C GLY A 591 -10.48 8.38 -25.84
N ASN A 592 -9.47 7.51 -25.96
CA ASN A 592 -9.64 6.09 -25.63
C ASN A 592 -9.56 5.85 -24.13
N LEU A 593 -10.44 4.99 -23.63
CA LEU A 593 -10.51 4.59 -22.22
C LEU A 593 -10.10 3.13 -22.06
N ALA A 594 -9.24 2.84 -21.09
CA ALA A 594 -8.96 1.49 -20.64
C ALA A 594 -9.13 1.42 -19.12
N GLN A 595 -10.00 0.54 -18.63
CA GLN A 595 -10.22 0.36 -17.20
C GLN A 595 -10.22 -1.10 -16.76
N ALA A 596 -9.66 -1.37 -15.59
CA ALA A 596 -9.69 -2.69 -14.96
C ALA A 596 -10.02 -2.57 -13.45
N PRO A 597 -11.28 -2.24 -13.10
CA PRO A 597 -11.68 -2.10 -11.70
C PRO A 597 -11.80 -3.45 -11.00
N GLY A 598 -11.28 -3.54 -9.77
CA GLY A 598 -11.42 -4.70 -8.89
C GLY A 598 -12.04 -4.37 -7.54
N ALA A 599 -13.11 -5.05 -7.15
CA ALA A 599 -13.75 -4.98 -5.82
C ALA A 599 -13.73 -6.37 -5.16
N LEU A 600 -12.83 -6.60 -4.21
CA LEU A 600 -12.39 -7.94 -3.79
C LEU A 600 -12.26 -8.11 -2.26
N PRO A 601 -13.33 -8.01 -1.45
CA PRO A 601 -13.27 -8.29 -0.01
C PRO A 601 -12.78 -9.71 0.31
N VAL A 602 -11.87 -9.81 1.29
CA VAL A 602 -11.34 -11.07 1.86
C VAL A 602 -11.48 -11.05 3.38
N GLN A 603 -12.26 -11.99 3.95
CA GLN A 603 -12.62 -11.92 5.37
C GLN A 603 -12.62 -13.29 6.07
N VAL A 604 -12.19 -13.30 7.33
CA VAL A 604 -12.28 -14.47 8.22
C VAL A 604 -12.81 -14.05 9.58
N PHE A 605 -14.00 -14.50 9.96
CA PHE A 605 -14.59 -14.00 11.20
C PHE A 605 -15.58 -14.89 11.93
N GLY A 606 -15.83 -14.59 13.19
CA GLY A 606 -16.79 -15.33 14.01
C GLY A 606 -16.40 -16.81 14.21
N ALA A 607 -15.15 -17.20 13.94
CA ALA A 607 -14.73 -18.58 14.08
C ALA A 607 -14.45 -18.93 15.54
N ASN A 608 -14.89 -20.11 15.98
CA ASN A 608 -14.69 -20.60 17.33
C ASN A 608 -13.97 -21.96 17.34
N GLY A 609 -13.03 -22.13 18.27
CA GLY A 609 -12.33 -23.40 18.48
C GLY A 609 -12.00 -23.63 19.95
N VAL A 610 -12.50 -24.72 20.54
CA VAL A 610 -12.26 -25.02 21.96
C VAL A 610 -11.93 -26.49 22.23
N VAL A 611 -10.92 -26.73 23.08
CA VAL A 611 -10.56 -28.06 23.59
C VAL A 611 -10.58 -28.05 25.12
N GLY A 612 -11.63 -28.62 25.72
CA GLY A 612 -11.90 -28.45 27.15
C GLY A 612 -12.37 -27.02 27.45
N GLY A 613 -13.55 -26.84 28.02
CA GLY A 613 -14.06 -25.51 28.38
C GLY A 613 -15.20 -25.00 27.50
N ILE A 614 -15.34 -23.67 27.40
CA ILE A 614 -16.46 -22.99 26.72
C ILE A 614 -15.89 -21.89 25.80
N GLY A 615 -16.15 -21.98 24.50
CA GLY A 615 -15.83 -20.93 23.53
C GLY A 615 -17.09 -20.35 22.89
N SER A 616 -17.13 -19.03 22.69
CA SER A 616 -18.21 -18.33 22.00
C SER A 616 -17.65 -17.26 21.06
N ALA A 617 -18.10 -17.24 19.82
CA ALA A 617 -17.81 -16.19 18.84
C ALA A 617 -19.13 -15.62 18.30
N GLU A 618 -19.35 -14.32 18.50
CA GLU A 618 -20.51 -13.58 18.01
C GLU A 618 -20.00 -12.48 17.08
N ALA A 619 -20.43 -12.48 15.81
CA ALA A 619 -19.95 -11.53 14.81
C ALA A 619 -21.08 -11.02 13.91
N ALA A 620 -21.16 -9.71 13.74
CA ALA A 620 -22.00 -9.05 12.75
C ALA A 620 -21.12 -8.22 11.82
N ASN A 621 -21.35 -8.33 10.51
CA ASN A 621 -20.55 -7.67 9.50
C ASN A 621 -21.42 -7.10 8.39
N THR A 622 -21.22 -5.82 8.08
CA THR A 622 -21.69 -5.17 6.85
C THR A 622 -20.46 -4.68 6.09
N THR A 623 -20.36 -5.04 4.82
CA THR A 623 -19.23 -4.63 3.97
C THR A 623 -19.71 -4.19 2.60
N THR A 624 -19.45 -2.93 2.25
CA THR A 624 -19.67 -2.38 0.91
C THR A 624 -18.31 -2.12 0.26
N THR A 625 -18.04 -2.74 -0.89
CA THR A 625 -16.79 -2.54 -1.64
C THR A 625 -17.11 -2.09 -3.07
N THR A 626 -16.68 -0.89 -3.46
CA THR A 626 -16.93 -0.32 -4.79
C THR A 626 -15.61 0.00 -5.50
N SER A 627 -15.51 -0.33 -6.78
CA SER A 627 -14.35 -0.03 -7.60
C SER A 627 -14.73 0.45 -9.00
N GLY A 628 -14.32 1.66 -9.36
CA GLY A 628 -14.70 2.33 -10.60
C GLY A 628 -16.20 2.63 -10.69
N ALA A 629 -16.60 3.30 -11.78
CA ALA A 629 -17.99 3.56 -12.10
C ALA A 629 -18.20 3.49 -13.63
N GLU A 630 -19.17 4.24 -14.15
CA GLU A 630 -19.45 4.32 -15.59
C GLU A 630 -18.27 4.92 -16.38
N ALA A 631 -18.06 4.39 -17.58
CA ALA A 631 -17.12 4.90 -18.57
C ALA A 631 -17.86 5.49 -19.77
N THR A 632 -17.61 6.76 -20.07
CA THR A 632 -18.23 7.48 -21.20
C THR A 632 -17.15 8.10 -22.08
N THR A 633 -17.19 7.88 -23.38
CA THR A 633 -16.35 8.62 -24.34
C THR A 633 -17.07 8.88 -25.66
N ASP A 634 -16.46 9.65 -26.56
CA ASP A 634 -17.01 9.94 -27.89
C ASP A 634 -15.89 9.99 -28.91
N GLY A 635 -15.99 9.18 -29.97
CA GLY A 635 -15.05 9.09 -31.08
C GLY A 635 -15.64 9.58 -32.41
N THR A 636 -16.74 10.33 -32.39
CA THR A 636 -17.45 10.83 -33.57
C THR A 636 -16.51 11.54 -34.54
N GLY A 637 -16.55 11.14 -35.82
CA GLY A 637 -15.70 11.68 -36.88
C GLY A 637 -14.19 11.43 -36.71
N GLY A 638 -13.77 10.68 -35.68
CA GLY A 638 -12.37 10.37 -35.39
C GLY A 638 -11.87 9.09 -36.06
N THR A 639 -10.56 8.85 -36.00
CA THR A 639 -9.92 7.60 -36.46
C THR A 639 -9.24 6.89 -35.30
N GLY A 640 -9.74 5.73 -34.89
CA GLY A 640 -9.20 5.00 -33.74
C GLY A 640 -9.53 5.65 -32.40
N SER A 641 -10.57 6.48 -32.34
CA SER A 641 -10.87 7.36 -31.21
C SER A 641 -12.11 6.92 -30.44
N GLY A 642 -12.21 7.30 -29.17
CA GLY A 642 -13.39 7.01 -28.35
C GLY A 642 -13.62 5.50 -28.11
N ASN A 643 -12.59 4.66 -28.12
CA ASN A 643 -12.75 3.24 -27.81
C ASN A 643 -12.70 3.00 -26.28
N ILE A 644 -13.40 1.98 -25.80
CA ILE A 644 -13.43 1.56 -24.40
C ILE A 644 -12.96 0.11 -24.28
N ILE A 645 -12.01 -0.14 -23.39
CA ILE A 645 -11.70 -1.48 -22.86
C ILE A 645 -12.03 -1.48 -21.37
N SER A 646 -12.88 -2.39 -20.90
CA SER A 646 -13.31 -2.45 -19.50
C SER A 646 -13.29 -3.88 -18.99
N ALA A 647 -12.39 -4.23 -18.08
CA ALA A 647 -12.29 -5.58 -17.51
C ALA A 647 -12.60 -5.59 -16.00
N PRO A 648 -13.87 -5.41 -15.60
CA PRO A 648 -14.24 -5.36 -14.19
C PRO A 648 -14.24 -6.75 -13.53
N ILE A 649 -13.88 -6.77 -12.25
CA ILE A 649 -14.03 -7.95 -11.39
C ILE A 649 -14.58 -7.54 -10.01
N ALA A 650 -15.78 -8.02 -9.69
CA ALA A 650 -16.29 -8.00 -8.32
C ALA A 650 -16.17 -9.42 -7.76
N SER A 651 -15.90 -9.58 -6.46
CA SER A 651 -15.82 -10.91 -5.85
C SER A 651 -16.07 -10.87 -4.35
N ALA A 652 -16.25 -12.02 -3.73
CA ALA A 652 -16.20 -12.16 -2.28
C ALA A 652 -15.52 -13.48 -1.89
N ALA A 653 -14.55 -13.42 -0.98
CA ALA A 653 -13.86 -14.59 -0.45
C ALA A 653 -13.92 -14.60 1.08
N GLN A 654 -14.79 -15.43 1.66
CA GLN A 654 -15.14 -15.32 3.08
C GLN A 654 -15.20 -16.68 3.79
N VAL A 655 -14.72 -16.73 5.02
CA VAL A 655 -14.88 -17.87 5.93
C VAL A 655 -15.43 -17.37 7.26
N PHE A 656 -16.60 -17.83 7.70
CA PHE A 656 -17.17 -17.29 8.93
C PHE A 656 -18.19 -18.16 9.65
N GLY A 657 -18.39 -17.89 10.93
CA GLY A 657 -19.44 -18.57 11.70
C GLY A 657 -19.15 -20.04 12.01
N ASP A 658 -17.91 -20.50 11.80
CA ASP A 658 -17.53 -21.89 12.03
C ASP A 658 -17.23 -22.16 13.50
N SER A 659 -17.61 -23.34 14.01
CA SER A 659 -17.33 -23.74 15.39
C SER A 659 -16.79 -25.16 15.50
N VAL A 660 -15.68 -25.32 16.23
CA VAL A 660 -15.07 -26.62 16.56
C VAL A 660 -15.00 -26.82 18.08
N ALA A 661 -15.46 -27.97 18.57
CA ALA A 661 -15.40 -28.32 19.99
C ALA A 661 -14.93 -29.75 20.26
N ALA A 662 -14.04 -29.91 21.24
CA ALA A 662 -13.64 -31.21 21.78
C ALA A 662 -13.63 -31.16 23.31
N LEU A 663 -14.23 -32.14 24.00
CA LEU A 663 -14.30 -32.18 25.47
C LEU A 663 -14.84 -30.88 26.11
N GLY A 664 -15.65 -30.10 25.38
CA GLY A 664 -16.08 -28.75 25.74
C GLY A 664 -17.26 -28.28 24.89
N LYS A 665 -17.69 -27.03 25.09
CA LYS A 665 -18.81 -26.41 24.37
C LYS A 665 -18.31 -25.25 23.51
N GLY A 666 -18.53 -25.32 22.19
CA GLY A 666 -18.27 -24.24 21.25
C GLY A 666 -19.57 -23.67 20.69
N THR A 667 -19.68 -22.36 20.61
CA THR A 667 -20.78 -21.66 19.94
C THR A 667 -20.22 -20.61 18.98
N SER A 668 -20.77 -20.56 17.77
CA SER A 668 -20.54 -19.48 16.83
C SER A 668 -21.88 -18.96 16.30
N THR A 669 -22.02 -17.64 16.27
CA THR A 669 -23.15 -16.91 15.69
C THR A 669 -22.60 -15.81 14.79
N ALA A 670 -22.91 -15.86 13.49
CA ALA A 670 -22.41 -14.90 12.52
C ALA A 670 -23.51 -14.35 11.61
N THR A 671 -23.52 -13.03 11.41
CA THR A 671 -24.35 -12.36 10.40
C THR A 671 -23.46 -11.58 9.45
N ASN A 672 -23.71 -11.72 8.14
CA ASN A 672 -22.88 -11.14 7.10
C ASN A 672 -23.73 -10.52 5.99
N LEU A 673 -23.53 -9.23 5.75
CA LEU A 673 -24.03 -8.50 4.59
C LEU A 673 -22.82 -8.01 3.78
N THR A 674 -22.77 -8.36 2.50
CA THR A 674 -21.64 -7.99 1.62
C THR A 674 -22.15 -7.53 0.28
N ASP A 675 -21.84 -6.29 -0.08
CA ASP A 675 -22.17 -5.68 -1.37
C ASP A 675 -20.87 -5.32 -2.10
N THR A 676 -20.71 -5.83 -3.32
CA THR A 676 -19.50 -5.61 -4.12
C THR A 676 -19.85 -5.12 -5.51
N THR A 677 -19.25 -3.99 -5.93
CA THR A 677 -19.53 -3.36 -7.23
C THR A 677 -18.23 -3.03 -7.95
N ALA A 678 -18.08 -3.50 -9.19
CA ALA A 678 -16.94 -3.18 -10.05
C ALA A 678 -17.40 -2.65 -11.42
N ALA A 679 -16.97 -1.44 -11.78
CA ALA A 679 -17.44 -0.65 -12.93
C ALA A 679 -18.96 -0.37 -12.92
N GLY A 680 -19.41 0.29 -13.99
CA GLY A 680 -20.81 0.46 -14.34
C GLY A 680 -21.00 0.37 -15.85
N ALA A 681 -21.91 1.19 -16.38
CA ALA A 681 -22.19 1.25 -17.81
C ALA A 681 -20.96 1.69 -18.64
N ALA A 682 -20.95 1.31 -19.92
CA ALA A 682 -19.97 1.78 -20.90
C ALA A 682 -20.70 2.40 -22.10
N THR A 683 -20.49 3.69 -22.31
CA THR A 683 -21.17 4.46 -23.36
C THR A 683 -20.16 5.10 -24.31
N THR A 684 -20.30 4.86 -25.61
CA THR A 684 -19.47 5.54 -26.61
C THR A 684 -20.17 5.78 -27.95
N SER A 685 -19.60 6.63 -28.79
CA SER A 685 -20.00 6.81 -30.19
C SER A 685 -18.79 6.77 -31.11
N GLY A 686 -18.96 6.18 -32.28
CA GLY A 686 -18.04 6.19 -33.40
C GLY A 686 -18.73 6.66 -34.68
N GLU A 687 -19.79 7.47 -34.56
CA GLU A 687 -20.56 7.97 -35.70
C GLU A 687 -19.63 8.66 -36.71
N SER A 688 -19.76 8.29 -37.99
CA SER A 688 -18.89 8.78 -39.08
C SER A 688 -17.38 8.57 -38.86
N GLY A 689 -16.99 7.68 -37.94
CA GLY A 689 -15.60 7.41 -37.57
C GLY A 689 -15.00 6.20 -38.30
N THR A 690 -13.72 5.94 -38.05
CA THR A 690 -13.01 4.74 -38.53
C THR A 690 -12.33 4.05 -37.36
N ILE A 691 -12.71 2.81 -37.03
CA ILE A 691 -12.20 2.10 -35.84
C ILE A 691 -12.48 2.92 -34.55
N SER A 692 -13.62 3.59 -34.50
CA SER A 692 -13.98 4.50 -33.39
C SER A 692 -15.20 3.99 -32.64
N GLY A 693 -15.33 4.37 -31.38
CA GLY A 693 -16.48 3.99 -30.56
C GLY A 693 -16.60 2.49 -30.28
N ASN A 694 -15.53 1.71 -30.33
CA ASN A 694 -15.63 0.27 -30.06
C ASN A 694 -15.55 -0.03 -28.55
N VAL A 695 -16.19 -1.11 -28.10
CA VAL A 695 -16.18 -1.55 -26.70
C VAL A 695 -15.74 -3.02 -26.58
N ILE A 696 -14.81 -3.30 -25.67
CA ILE A 696 -14.47 -4.67 -25.24
C ILE A 696 -14.65 -4.75 -23.72
N SER A 697 -15.48 -5.68 -23.23
CA SER A 697 -15.80 -5.75 -21.82
C SER A 697 -15.91 -7.18 -21.26
N PRO A 698 -14.82 -7.83 -20.79
CA PRO A 698 -14.94 -9.11 -20.08
C PRO A 698 -15.19 -8.89 -18.58
N ALA A 699 -16.45 -8.96 -18.14
CA ALA A 699 -16.82 -8.79 -16.74
C ALA A 699 -16.83 -10.13 -15.96
N LEU A 700 -16.32 -10.12 -14.71
CA LEU A 700 -16.20 -11.32 -13.87
C LEU A 700 -16.82 -11.15 -12.48
N LEU A 701 -17.47 -12.21 -11.97
CA LEU A 701 -18.00 -12.31 -10.61
C LEU A 701 -17.74 -13.69 -9.95
N PRO A 702 -16.56 -13.94 -9.36
CA PRO A 702 -16.33 -15.08 -8.50
C PRO A 702 -16.79 -14.85 -7.05
N ILE A 703 -17.60 -15.75 -6.48
CA ILE A 703 -18.00 -15.73 -5.07
C ILE A 703 -17.63 -17.07 -4.43
N VAL A 704 -16.80 -17.03 -3.39
CA VAL A 704 -16.31 -18.21 -2.66
C VAL A 704 -16.54 -18.02 -1.17
N GLN A 705 -17.36 -18.88 -0.58
CA GLN A 705 -17.71 -18.77 0.84
C GLN A 705 -17.73 -20.13 1.55
N ALA A 706 -17.29 -20.15 2.80
CA ALA A 706 -17.49 -21.26 3.72
C ALA A 706 -18.07 -20.72 5.03
N MET A 707 -19.20 -21.24 5.49
CA MET A 707 -19.82 -20.67 6.70
C MET A 707 -20.66 -21.63 7.53
N GLY A 708 -20.81 -21.32 8.82
CA GLY A 708 -21.73 -22.03 9.70
C GLY A 708 -21.41 -23.51 9.88
N ILE A 709 -20.13 -23.90 9.73
CA ILE A 709 -19.72 -25.30 9.84
C ILE A 709 -19.52 -25.66 11.31
N SER A 710 -20.17 -26.73 11.75
CA SER A 710 -20.11 -27.21 13.13
C SER A 710 -19.38 -28.55 13.20
N ALA A 711 -18.27 -28.61 13.94
CA ALA A 711 -17.53 -29.86 14.16
C ALA A 711 -17.37 -30.18 15.65
N ALA A 712 -17.74 -31.40 16.04
CA ALA A 712 -17.61 -31.90 17.40
C ALA A 712 -16.81 -33.21 17.46
N ALA A 713 -15.69 -33.19 18.16
CA ALA A 713 -14.89 -34.39 18.46
C ALA A 713 -15.31 -35.00 19.81
N VAL A 714 -14.56 -36.02 20.28
CA VAL A 714 -14.90 -36.81 21.49
C VAL A 714 -15.39 -35.93 22.64
N GLY A 715 -16.62 -36.16 23.10
CA GLY A 715 -17.21 -35.44 24.24
C GLY A 715 -17.45 -33.94 24.04
N GLY A 716 -17.37 -33.43 22.80
CA GLY A 716 -17.62 -32.03 22.45
C GLY A 716 -19.09 -31.73 22.15
N GLN A 717 -19.49 -30.48 22.35
CA GLN A 717 -20.74 -29.90 21.88
C GLN A 717 -20.39 -28.67 21.03
N SER A 718 -20.75 -28.68 19.75
CA SER A 718 -20.52 -27.54 18.85
C SER A 718 -21.85 -27.06 18.27
N SER A 719 -22.03 -25.74 18.20
CA SER A 719 -23.17 -25.10 17.56
C SER A 719 -22.67 -23.98 16.67
N ALA A 720 -23.14 -23.93 15.43
CA ALA A 720 -22.86 -22.87 14.48
C ALA A 720 -24.18 -22.33 13.92
N GLU A 721 -24.37 -21.01 14.00
CA GLU A 721 -25.52 -20.30 13.43
C GLU A 721 -25.01 -19.19 12.52
N SER A 722 -25.45 -19.16 11.27
CA SER A 722 -24.97 -18.19 10.29
C SER A 722 -26.08 -17.65 9.39
N THR A 723 -26.04 -16.36 9.10
CA THR A 723 -26.89 -15.73 8.09
C THR A 723 -26.02 -14.90 7.17
N SER A 724 -26.22 -15.05 5.86
CA SER A 724 -25.42 -14.38 4.84
C SER A 724 -26.29 -13.83 3.72
N SER A 725 -26.06 -12.58 3.37
CA SER A 725 -26.57 -11.92 2.17
C SER A 725 -25.39 -11.33 1.41
N THR A 726 -25.12 -11.83 0.20
CA THR A 726 -24.04 -11.33 -0.64
C THR A 726 -24.59 -10.86 -1.98
N THR A 727 -24.37 -9.58 -2.31
CA THR A 727 -24.67 -9.04 -3.63
C THR A 727 -23.40 -8.64 -4.37
N GLY A 728 -23.36 -8.97 -5.67
CA GLY A 728 -22.24 -8.65 -6.54
C GLY A 728 -22.69 -8.04 -7.85
N SER A 729 -22.05 -6.94 -8.27
CA SER A 729 -22.27 -6.28 -9.55
C SER A 729 -20.94 -6.09 -10.27
N SER A 730 -20.82 -6.61 -11.48
CA SER A 730 -19.59 -6.49 -12.29
C SER A 730 -19.93 -6.09 -13.72
N GLY A 731 -19.48 -4.91 -14.13
CA GLY A 731 -19.89 -4.29 -15.39
C GLY A 731 -21.33 -3.76 -15.35
N GLY A 732 -21.89 -3.48 -16.52
CA GLY A 732 -23.24 -2.93 -16.66
C GLY A 732 -23.65 -2.86 -18.12
N ASP A 733 -24.59 -1.97 -18.44
CA ASP A 733 -25.08 -1.77 -19.80
C ASP A 733 -23.99 -1.22 -20.73
N ILE A 734 -23.98 -1.68 -21.97
CA ILE A 734 -23.04 -1.23 -22.99
C ILE A 734 -23.83 -0.59 -24.12
N THR A 735 -23.59 0.69 -24.38
CA THR A 735 -24.18 1.41 -25.52
C THR A 735 -23.08 1.91 -26.43
N THR A 736 -23.15 1.53 -27.71
CA THR A 736 -22.29 2.13 -28.72
C THR A 736 -23.01 2.43 -30.04
N THR A 737 -22.51 3.37 -30.82
CA THR A 737 -23.10 3.76 -32.11
C THR A 737 -21.99 3.86 -33.15
N GLY A 738 -22.23 3.35 -34.37
CA GLY A 738 -21.25 3.32 -35.47
C GLY A 738 -21.84 3.80 -36.80
N ASP A 739 -22.96 4.54 -36.75
CA ASP A 739 -23.68 4.99 -37.94
C ASP A 739 -22.78 5.82 -38.87
N GLY A 740 -22.76 5.47 -40.15
CA GLY A 740 -21.89 6.10 -41.15
C GLY A 740 -20.38 5.88 -40.95
N GLY A 741 -19.96 5.04 -40.00
CA GLY A 741 -18.55 4.70 -39.74
C GLY A 741 -18.10 3.36 -40.32
N PHE A 742 -16.78 3.14 -40.40
CA PHE A 742 -16.15 1.87 -40.82
C PHE A 742 -15.46 1.21 -39.62
N LEU A 743 -15.68 -0.09 -39.38
CA LEU A 743 -15.18 -0.79 -38.19
C LEU A 743 -15.47 -0.06 -36.86
N SER A 744 -16.58 0.67 -36.81
CA SER A 744 -16.92 1.56 -35.70
C SER A 744 -18.14 1.06 -34.95
N GLY A 745 -18.31 1.48 -33.71
CA GLY A 745 -19.44 1.05 -32.88
C GLY A 745 -19.49 -0.45 -32.60
N ASN A 746 -18.40 -1.20 -32.76
CA ASN A 746 -18.42 -2.65 -32.51
C ASN A 746 -18.32 -2.96 -31.01
N LEU A 747 -19.00 -4.01 -30.57
CA LEU A 747 -18.95 -4.45 -29.17
C LEU A 747 -18.65 -5.96 -29.02
N LEU A 748 -17.81 -6.27 -28.04
CA LEU A 748 -17.53 -7.63 -27.58
C LEU A 748 -17.62 -7.70 -26.05
N ASP A 749 -18.52 -8.53 -25.54
CA ASP A 749 -18.80 -8.71 -24.11
C ASP A 749 -18.78 -10.20 -23.75
N VAL A 750 -18.14 -10.54 -22.63
CA VAL A 750 -18.05 -11.92 -22.12
C VAL A 750 -18.28 -11.90 -20.60
N PRO A 751 -19.53 -11.73 -20.16
CA PRO A 751 -19.84 -11.71 -18.74
C PRO A 751 -19.79 -13.13 -18.16
N ALA A 752 -19.09 -13.32 -17.04
CA ALA A 752 -18.98 -14.63 -16.40
C ALA A 752 -19.12 -14.59 -14.86
N ALA A 753 -19.93 -15.50 -14.32
CA ALA A 753 -20.11 -15.70 -12.88
C ALA A 753 -19.72 -17.11 -12.42
N VAL A 754 -19.07 -17.22 -11.27
CA VAL A 754 -18.71 -18.49 -10.62
C VAL A 754 -19.04 -18.42 -9.14
N LEU A 755 -19.90 -19.31 -8.66
CA LEU A 755 -20.31 -19.39 -7.26
C LEU A 755 -19.92 -20.75 -6.66
N ALA A 756 -19.19 -20.73 -5.55
CA ALA A 756 -18.78 -21.92 -4.80
C ALA A 756 -18.96 -21.67 -3.29
N GLN A 757 -19.97 -22.31 -2.70
CA GLN A 757 -20.44 -21.97 -1.35
C GLN A 757 -20.71 -23.23 -0.54
N ALA A 758 -19.97 -23.42 0.56
CA ALA A 758 -20.19 -24.52 1.50
C ALA A 758 -20.78 -23.98 2.80
N HIS A 759 -21.94 -24.46 3.25
CA HIS A 759 -22.52 -23.93 4.48
C HIS A 759 -23.48 -24.84 5.25
N GLY A 760 -23.60 -24.61 6.56
CA GLY A 760 -24.59 -25.31 7.39
C GLY A 760 -24.31 -26.81 7.58
N ASP A 761 -23.04 -27.22 7.44
CA ASP A 761 -22.63 -28.62 7.57
C ASP A 761 -22.28 -28.96 9.03
N ALA A 762 -22.62 -30.18 9.47
CA ALA A 762 -22.35 -30.65 10.81
C ALA A 762 -21.60 -31.99 10.82
N ILE A 763 -20.49 -32.07 11.57
CA ILE A 763 -19.68 -33.28 11.74
C ILE A 763 -19.55 -33.62 13.21
N ALA A 764 -20.02 -34.80 13.64
CA ALA A 764 -19.92 -35.25 15.02
C ALA A 764 -19.24 -36.63 15.13
N ALA A 765 -18.30 -36.76 16.08
CA ALA A 765 -17.59 -38.01 16.35
C ALA A 765 -17.51 -38.37 17.85
N ILE A 766 -17.91 -39.61 18.17
CA ILE A 766 -17.81 -40.32 19.45
C ILE A 766 -18.37 -39.51 20.64
N ALA A 767 -19.61 -39.79 21.03
CA ALA A 767 -20.25 -39.20 22.21
C ALA A 767 -20.22 -37.65 22.21
N SER A 768 -20.50 -37.05 21.06
CA SER A 768 -20.49 -35.61 20.82
C SER A 768 -21.75 -35.15 20.10
N GLN A 769 -21.96 -33.83 20.07
CA GLN A 769 -23.11 -33.19 19.41
C GLN A 769 -22.61 -32.04 18.54
N ALA A 770 -23.01 -32.01 17.28
CA ALA A 770 -22.80 -30.89 16.38
C ALA A 770 -24.14 -30.40 15.82
N ALA A 771 -24.41 -29.11 15.95
CA ALA A 771 -25.57 -28.46 15.35
C ALA A 771 -25.11 -27.34 14.42
N ALA A 772 -25.66 -27.28 13.20
CA ALA A 772 -25.40 -26.22 12.23
C ALA A 772 -26.72 -25.68 11.69
N THR A 773 -26.92 -24.37 11.78
CA THR A 773 -28.03 -23.65 11.18
C THR A 773 -27.48 -22.56 10.28
N SER A 774 -27.96 -22.47 9.04
CA SER A 774 -27.46 -21.46 8.10
C SER A 774 -28.49 -20.99 7.08
N ASP A 775 -28.57 -19.69 6.86
CA ASP A 775 -29.33 -19.10 5.76
C ASP A 775 -28.39 -18.31 4.84
N ASN A 776 -28.28 -18.73 3.57
CA ASN A 776 -27.41 -18.06 2.60
C ASN A 776 -28.21 -17.56 1.40
N THR A 777 -28.13 -16.27 1.13
CA THR A 777 -28.67 -15.62 -0.07
C THR A 777 -27.53 -14.99 -0.86
N THR A 778 -27.48 -15.26 -2.16
CA THR A 778 -26.52 -14.65 -3.06
C THR A 778 -27.23 -14.09 -4.28
N GLY A 779 -27.03 -12.82 -4.53
CA GLY A 779 -27.64 -12.09 -5.64
C GLY A 779 -26.60 -11.36 -6.47
N GLY A 780 -26.97 -10.92 -7.67
CA GLY A 780 -26.08 -10.05 -8.41
C GLY A 780 -26.33 -9.95 -9.91
N THR A 781 -25.51 -9.14 -10.55
CA THR A 781 -25.50 -8.94 -12.00
C THR A 781 -24.07 -8.97 -12.55
N VAL A 782 -23.88 -9.58 -13.71
CA VAL A 782 -22.61 -9.55 -14.45
C VAL A 782 -22.91 -9.17 -15.89
N GLY A 783 -22.31 -8.08 -16.34
CA GLY A 783 -22.70 -7.42 -17.59
C GLY A 783 -24.11 -6.83 -17.49
N GLY A 784 -24.64 -6.42 -18.64
CA GLY A 784 -25.95 -5.79 -18.72
C GLY A 784 -26.54 -5.88 -20.12
N HIS A 785 -27.48 -4.98 -20.41
CA HIS A 785 -28.03 -4.86 -21.75
C HIS A 785 -26.99 -4.20 -22.67
N SER A 786 -26.70 -4.86 -23.79
CA SER A 786 -25.70 -4.40 -24.75
C SER A 786 -26.37 -4.03 -26.07
N GLU A 787 -26.29 -2.77 -26.47
CA GLU A 787 -26.82 -2.28 -27.75
C GLU A 787 -25.74 -1.62 -28.60
N THR A 788 -25.88 -1.83 -29.91
CA THR A 788 -25.09 -1.12 -30.91
C THR A 788 -25.90 -0.82 -32.17
N SER A 789 -25.53 0.24 -32.87
CA SER A 789 -26.03 0.62 -34.19
C SER A 789 -24.89 0.78 -35.19
N GLY A 790 -25.18 0.57 -36.48
CA GLY A 790 -24.21 0.68 -37.56
C GLY A 790 -24.61 -0.12 -38.80
N GLU A 791 -23.95 0.16 -39.92
CA GLU A 791 -24.22 -0.55 -41.18
C GLU A 791 -23.28 -1.76 -41.33
N SER A 792 -23.86 -2.97 -41.32
CA SER A 792 -23.10 -4.22 -41.36
C SER A 792 -22.18 -4.39 -42.59
N SER A 793 -22.47 -3.72 -43.71
CA SER A 793 -21.59 -3.70 -44.90
C SER A 793 -20.23 -3.06 -44.63
N ASP A 794 -20.17 -2.15 -43.66
CA ASP A 794 -18.97 -1.42 -43.29
C ASP A 794 -18.28 -2.00 -42.04
N LEU A 795 -18.69 -3.23 -41.66
CA LEU A 795 -18.25 -3.90 -40.43
C LEU A 795 -18.46 -3.02 -39.18
N SER A 796 -19.53 -2.22 -39.22
CA SER A 796 -19.93 -1.29 -38.18
C SER A 796 -21.14 -1.83 -37.43
N GLY A 797 -21.21 -1.56 -36.13
CA GLY A 797 -22.31 -2.02 -35.27
C GLY A 797 -22.35 -3.53 -35.05
N LEU A 798 -21.21 -4.23 -35.11
CA LEU A 798 -21.15 -5.67 -34.81
C LEU A 798 -21.30 -5.92 -33.31
N ARG A 799 -22.13 -6.91 -32.94
CA ARG A 799 -22.41 -7.30 -31.55
C ARG A 799 -22.01 -8.76 -31.29
N GLY A 800 -21.11 -8.97 -30.33
CA GLY A 800 -20.78 -10.30 -29.78
C GLY A 800 -20.93 -10.32 -28.26
N VAL A 801 -21.83 -11.15 -27.74
CA VAL A 801 -22.03 -11.34 -26.28
C VAL A 801 -22.01 -12.84 -25.97
N LEU A 802 -21.20 -13.26 -25.00
CA LEU A 802 -21.09 -14.67 -24.58
C LEU A 802 -21.18 -14.80 -23.05
N PRO A 803 -22.40 -15.00 -22.49
CA PRO A 803 -22.59 -15.16 -21.06
C PRO A 803 -22.23 -16.57 -20.56
N VAL A 804 -21.53 -16.68 -19.42
CA VAL A 804 -21.13 -17.96 -18.78
C VAL A 804 -21.48 -17.99 -17.29
N LYS A 805 -22.11 -19.06 -16.80
CA LYS A 805 -22.48 -19.19 -15.38
C LYS A 805 -22.11 -20.57 -14.81
N VAL A 806 -21.52 -20.58 -13.62
CA VAL A 806 -21.29 -21.76 -12.79
C VAL A 806 -21.80 -21.50 -11.39
N ASP A 807 -22.61 -22.42 -10.85
CA ASP A 807 -23.19 -22.33 -9.51
C ASP A 807 -23.16 -23.71 -8.84
N ALA A 808 -22.38 -23.84 -7.76
CA ALA A 808 -22.06 -25.11 -7.11
C ALA A 808 -22.10 -25.04 -5.57
N PRO A 809 -23.30 -24.93 -4.96
CA PRO A 809 -23.43 -24.92 -3.51
C PRO A 809 -23.38 -26.33 -2.89
N ILE A 810 -22.86 -26.43 -1.67
CA ILE A 810 -22.85 -27.63 -0.81
C ILE A 810 -23.40 -27.22 0.55
N TYR A 811 -24.52 -27.80 1.01
CA TYR A 811 -25.11 -27.45 2.29
C TYR A 811 -26.01 -28.57 2.83
N ASP A 812 -26.37 -28.44 4.12
CA ASP A 812 -27.25 -29.38 4.84
C ASP A 812 -26.66 -30.81 4.92
N VAL A 813 -25.35 -30.93 5.21
CA VAL A 813 -24.67 -32.23 5.33
C VAL A 813 -24.43 -32.62 6.79
N PRO A 814 -25.23 -33.54 7.37
CA PRO A 814 -24.94 -34.15 8.66
C PRO A 814 -24.05 -35.39 8.51
N LEU A 815 -22.93 -35.44 9.24
CA LEU A 815 -22.04 -36.61 9.31
C LEU A 815 -21.87 -37.10 10.76
N GLU A 816 -22.45 -38.27 11.04
CA GLU A 816 -22.43 -38.89 12.36
C GLU A 816 -21.47 -40.08 12.46
N ILE A 817 -20.61 -40.09 13.48
CA ILE A 817 -19.73 -41.23 13.80
C ILE A 817 -19.89 -41.56 15.29
N LEU A 818 -20.89 -42.39 15.62
CA LEU A 818 -21.27 -42.70 17.01
C LEU A 818 -21.55 -41.41 17.84
N ALA A 819 -22.24 -40.46 17.23
CA ALA A 819 -22.51 -39.12 17.74
C ALA A 819 -23.81 -38.58 17.10
N ASP A 820 -24.20 -37.35 17.46
CA ASP A 820 -25.41 -36.68 16.98
C ASP A 820 -25.03 -35.43 16.15
N ALA A 821 -25.49 -35.35 14.91
CA ALA A 821 -25.22 -34.23 14.00
C ALA A 821 -26.55 -33.74 13.39
N VAL A 822 -26.90 -32.48 13.65
CA VAL A 822 -28.13 -31.84 13.19
C VAL A 822 -27.81 -30.66 12.29
N THR A 823 -28.45 -30.59 11.14
CA THR A 823 -28.34 -29.49 10.17
C THR A 823 -29.72 -28.92 9.86
N ASP A 824 -29.79 -27.60 9.65
CA ASP A 824 -30.94 -26.90 9.09
C ASP A 824 -30.42 -25.73 8.23
N ALA A 825 -30.42 -25.90 6.91
CA ALA A 825 -29.78 -24.94 6.02
C ALA A 825 -30.66 -24.57 4.80
N THR A 826 -30.73 -23.26 4.51
CA THR A 826 -31.38 -22.73 3.30
C THR A 826 -30.39 -22.02 2.38
N HIS A 827 -30.59 -22.16 1.07
CA HIS A 827 -29.73 -21.57 0.05
C HIS A 827 -30.57 -20.95 -1.07
N THR A 828 -30.30 -19.69 -1.41
CA THR A 828 -30.87 -18.99 -2.56
C THR A 828 -29.77 -18.32 -3.37
N SER A 829 -29.73 -18.57 -4.68
CA SER A 829 -28.79 -17.94 -5.63
C SER A 829 -29.56 -17.34 -6.81
N ASP A 830 -29.49 -16.02 -6.96
CA ASP A 830 -30.11 -15.23 -8.03
C ASP A 830 -29.10 -14.27 -8.66
N VAL A 831 -28.19 -14.83 -9.46
CA VAL A 831 -27.21 -14.06 -10.24
C VAL A 831 -27.61 -14.04 -11.71
N GLN A 832 -27.83 -12.84 -12.24
CA GLN A 832 -28.03 -12.58 -13.68
C GLN A 832 -26.68 -12.45 -14.38
N VAL A 833 -26.51 -13.12 -15.52
CA VAL A 833 -25.29 -13.04 -16.34
C VAL A 833 -25.69 -12.67 -17.76
N GLY A 834 -25.28 -11.49 -18.21
CA GLY A 834 -25.70 -10.90 -19.47
C GLY A 834 -27.16 -10.47 -19.50
N ASP A 835 -27.68 -10.33 -20.70
CA ASP A 835 -29.04 -9.87 -20.99
C ASP A 835 -30.11 -10.93 -20.70
N GLN A 836 -31.31 -10.53 -20.29
CA GLN A 836 -32.44 -11.41 -19.95
C GLN A 836 -32.88 -12.29 -21.14
N ASP A 837 -32.65 -11.82 -22.37
CA ASP A 837 -32.98 -12.54 -23.60
C ASP A 837 -31.96 -13.64 -23.97
N GLN A 838 -30.82 -13.73 -23.26
CA GLN A 838 -29.77 -14.71 -23.52
C GLN A 838 -29.68 -15.75 -22.40
N GLN A 839 -29.66 -17.03 -22.77
CA GLN A 839 -29.42 -18.11 -21.82
C GLN A 839 -27.90 -18.29 -21.63
N PRO A 840 -27.35 -18.15 -20.41
CA PRO A 840 -25.93 -18.34 -20.17
C PRO A 840 -25.50 -19.78 -20.48
N LEU A 841 -24.25 -19.95 -20.92
CA LEU A 841 -23.65 -21.26 -21.01
C LEU A 841 -23.44 -21.80 -19.59
N SER A 842 -24.34 -22.68 -19.16
CA SER A 842 -24.22 -23.42 -17.91
C SER A 842 -23.29 -24.61 -18.10
N LEU A 843 -22.13 -24.60 -17.43
CA LEU A 843 -21.24 -25.76 -17.42
C LEU A 843 -21.79 -26.82 -16.45
N PRO A 844 -21.79 -28.11 -16.81
CA PRO A 844 -22.28 -29.16 -15.92
C PRO A 844 -21.41 -29.23 -14.66
N VAL A 845 -22.05 -29.16 -13.50
CA VAL A 845 -21.45 -29.47 -12.20
C VAL A 845 -21.34 -31.00 -12.10
N GLU A 846 -20.38 -31.61 -12.79
CA GLU A 846 -20.05 -33.03 -12.56
C GLU A 846 -19.45 -33.18 -11.15
N GLY A 847 -20.32 -33.31 -10.15
CA GLY A 847 -19.91 -33.42 -8.74
C GLY A 847 -21.02 -33.37 -7.70
N ALA A 848 -22.24 -32.93 -8.05
CA ALA A 848 -23.39 -32.99 -7.16
C ALA A 848 -23.92 -34.44 -7.06
N LEU A 849 -23.17 -35.32 -6.38
CA LEU A 849 -23.68 -36.62 -5.94
C LEU A 849 -24.52 -36.40 -4.67
N PRO A 850 -25.72 -36.98 -4.56
CA PRO A 850 -26.38 -37.08 -3.26
C PRO A 850 -25.44 -37.84 -2.32
N LEU A 851 -24.95 -37.16 -1.28
CA LEU A 851 -23.93 -37.64 -0.35
C LEU A 851 -24.48 -38.72 0.61
N THR A 852 -25.18 -39.73 0.09
CA THR A 852 -25.60 -40.92 0.86
C THR A 852 -24.48 -41.95 1.02
N LYS A 853 -23.31 -41.69 0.43
CA LYS A 853 -22.08 -42.44 0.68
C LYS A 853 -20.89 -41.48 0.76
N ALA A 854 -20.21 -41.51 1.91
CA ALA A 854 -18.97 -40.78 2.16
C ALA A 854 -17.97 -40.97 1.00
N PRO A 855 -17.34 -39.89 0.49
CA PRO A 855 -16.31 -39.99 -0.53
C PRO A 855 -15.17 -40.88 -0.03
N THR A 856 -14.69 -41.78 -0.88
CA THR A 856 -13.62 -42.74 -0.53
C THR A 856 -12.26 -42.05 -0.34
N VAL A 857 -12.18 -40.72 -0.53
CA VAL A 857 -10.99 -39.90 -0.26
C VAL A 857 -10.81 -39.65 1.26
N LEU A 858 -11.88 -39.71 2.06
CA LEU A 858 -11.79 -39.69 3.54
C LEU A 858 -11.41 -41.05 4.16
N ALA A 859 -11.39 -42.14 3.37
CA ALA A 859 -10.99 -43.46 3.87
C ALA A 859 -9.48 -43.62 4.06
N ALA A 860 -8.67 -42.68 3.56
CA ALA A 860 -7.21 -42.71 3.70
C ALA A 860 -6.68 -42.11 5.03
N HIS A 861 -7.55 -41.64 5.93
CA HIS A 861 -7.17 -41.15 7.26
C HIS A 861 -7.76 -41.97 8.43
N ARG A 862 -8.08 -43.24 8.19
CA ARG A 862 -8.28 -44.19 9.30
C ARG A 862 -6.93 -44.68 9.82
N ALA A 863 -6.39 -43.94 10.79
CA ALA A 863 -5.55 -44.33 11.91
C ALA A 863 -4.43 -43.31 12.18
N ALA A 864 -4.75 -42.23 12.88
CA ALA A 864 -3.78 -41.56 13.73
C ALA A 864 -4.49 -41.06 15.00
N PRO A 865 -4.03 -41.42 16.21
CA PRO A 865 -4.61 -40.94 17.45
C PRO A 865 -4.36 -39.44 17.61
N VAL A 866 -5.33 -38.79 18.26
CA VAL A 866 -5.34 -37.38 18.68
C VAL A 866 -4.07 -37.05 19.48
N ALA A 867 -3.12 -36.36 18.84
CA ALA A 867 -2.07 -35.58 19.50
C ALA A 867 -1.47 -34.59 18.49
N GLY A 868 -1.72 -33.29 18.70
CA GLY A 868 -1.06 -32.19 18.00
C GLY A 868 -1.85 -31.64 16.81
N LEU A 869 -2.66 -30.61 17.07
CA LEU A 869 -3.06 -29.64 16.05
C LEU A 869 -1.85 -28.74 15.74
N PRO A 870 -1.36 -28.62 14.50
CA PRO A 870 -0.67 -27.44 14.06
C PRO A 870 -1.69 -26.45 13.49
N ALA A 871 -1.60 -25.19 13.89
CA ALA A 871 -2.48 -24.08 13.50
C ALA A 871 -2.38 -23.65 12.00
N GLY A 872 -2.09 -24.58 11.09
CA GLY A 872 -1.80 -24.29 9.67
C GLY A 872 -2.82 -24.82 8.66
N ALA A 873 -3.95 -25.39 9.09
CA ALA A 873 -4.89 -26.07 8.19
C ALA A 873 -6.12 -25.23 7.78
N LEU A 874 -6.23 -23.96 8.20
CA LEU A 874 -7.31 -23.04 7.81
C LEU A 874 -6.96 -22.15 6.60
N LEU A 875 -5.82 -22.37 5.92
CA LEU A 875 -5.34 -21.52 4.82
C LEU A 875 -5.20 -22.25 3.46
N GLY A 876 -5.83 -23.40 3.30
CA GLY A 876 -5.63 -24.28 2.13
C GLY A 876 -6.43 -23.95 0.87
N GLY A 877 -7.21 -22.85 0.83
CA GLY A 877 -8.24 -22.64 -0.20
C GLY A 877 -8.29 -21.26 -0.87
N LEU A 878 -7.24 -20.44 -0.81
CA LEU A 878 -7.22 -19.11 -1.43
C LEU A 878 -6.33 -19.05 -2.70
N PRO A 879 -6.72 -18.32 -3.76
CA PRO A 879 -5.80 -17.83 -4.78
C PRO A 879 -4.71 -16.97 -4.10
N GLN A 880 -3.47 -17.06 -4.57
CA GLN A 880 -2.33 -16.46 -3.90
C GLN A 880 -2.37 -14.92 -3.89
N VAL A 881 -2.76 -14.33 -2.75
CA VAL A 881 -2.57 -12.89 -2.43
C VAL A 881 -1.26 -12.74 -1.62
N THR A 882 -0.14 -13.22 -2.16
CA THR A 882 1.17 -13.20 -1.46
C THR A 882 1.96 -11.90 -1.68
N GLY A 883 1.36 -10.87 -2.30
CA GLY A 883 2.09 -9.69 -2.77
C GLY A 883 2.08 -8.46 -1.87
N LEU A 884 1.16 -8.35 -0.90
CA LEU A 884 0.84 -7.04 -0.29
C LEU A 884 1.19 -6.89 1.20
N LEU A 885 1.58 -7.97 1.90
CA LEU A 885 1.89 -7.94 3.34
C LEU A 885 3.40 -7.93 3.66
N GLY A 886 4.27 -7.79 2.66
CA GLY A 886 5.73 -7.89 2.82
C GLY A 886 6.45 -6.66 3.38
N GLY A 887 5.73 -5.66 3.90
CA GLY A 887 6.28 -4.33 4.18
C GLY A 887 6.24 -3.83 5.62
N LEU A 888 5.69 -4.56 6.60
CA LEU A 888 5.58 -4.07 7.98
C LEU A 888 6.67 -4.64 8.92
N PRO A 889 7.34 -3.81 9.74
CA PRO A 889 8.40 -4.25 10.64
C PRO A 889 7.82 -4.80 11.96
N VAL A 890 7.26 -6.01 11.95
CA VAL A 890 6.89 -6.73 13.19
C VAL A 890 8.05 -7.57 13.71
N ASN A 891 9.13 -6.92 14.14
CA ASN A 891 10.21 -7.58 14.87
C ASN A 891 10.24 -7.05 16.30
N GLY A 892 9.46 -7.64 17.19
CA GLY A 892 9.45 -7.14 18.56
C GLY A 892 8.57 -7.80 19.61
N LEU A 893 8.04 -9.02 19.47
CA LEU A 893 7.44 -9.69 20.64
C LEU A 893 7.31 -11.22 20.52
N ALA A 894 8.40 -11.96 20.76
CA ALA A 894 8.36 -13.33 21.31
C ALA A 894 9.75 -13.76 21.79
N GLY A 895 9.95 -13.73 23.10
CA GLY A 895 11.14 -14.27 23.77
C GLY A 895 11.11 -15.79 23.90
N ASN A 896 12.26 -16.39 23.58
CA ASN A 896 12.68 -17.79 23.63
C ASN A 896 12.16 -18.71 24.76
N GLY A 897 11.98 -19.98 24.42
CA GLY A 897 12.57 -21.08 25.21
C GLY A 897 11.94 -22.47 25.08
N VAL A 898 12.48 -23.34 24.21
CA VAL A 898 12.98 -24.70 24.54
C VAL A 898 13.70 -25.30 23.32
N GLY A 899 14.91 -25.83 23.53
CA GLY A 899 15.80 -26.29 22.47
C GLY A 899 15.56 -27.74 22.01
N ALA A 900 15.73 -27.98 20.71
CA ALA A 900 16.13 -29.26 20.14
C ALA A 900 16.90 -29.03 18.82
N ARG A 901 17.83 -29.94 18.56
CA ARG A 901 18.91 -29.88 17.56
C ARG A 901 18.44 -29.74 16.10
N ALA A 902 19.29 -29.07 15.33
CA ALA A 902 19.23 -28.90 13.89
C ALA A 902 19.31 -30.21 13.09
N GLU A 903 18.42 -30.35 12.09
CA GLU A 903 18.67 -31.02 10.82
C GLU A 903 18.09 -30.16 9.67
N ARG A 904 18.88 -29.95 8.61
CA ARG A 904 18.49 -29.23 7.38
C ARG A 904 17.61 -30.12 6.49
N PRO A 905 16.60 -29.54 5.81
CA PRO A 905 16.32 -29.93 4.43
C PRO A 905 16.24 -28.74 3.46
N ALA A 906 16.36 -29.09 2.18
CA ALA A 906 16.67 -28.27 1.01
C ALA A 906 15.60 -27.23 0.62
N VAL A 907 16.08 -26.13 0.03
CA VAL A 907 15.28 -25.02 -0.51
C VAL A 907 14.90 -25.33 -1.97
N ASN A 908 13.60 -25.34 -2.27
CA ASN A 908 13.07 -25.36 -3.64
C ASN A 908 13.08 -23.92 -4.20
N PRO A 909 13.45 -23.68 -5.48
CA PRO A 909 13.69 -22.34 -5.99
C PRO A 909 12.38 -21.63 -6.36
N LEU A 910 12.08 -20.53 -5.67
CA LEU A 910 10.98 -19.62 -5.97
C LEU A 910 11.34 -18.68 -7.13
N THR A 911 10.40 -18.54 -8.05
CA THR A 911 10.41 -17.66 -9.23
C THR A 911 10.02 -16.24 -8.85
N GLY A 912 10.80 -15.23 -9.30
CA GLY A 912 10.41 -13.82 -9.33
C GLY A 912 10.95 -12.97 -8.17
N LEU A 913 12.17 -12.45 -8.33
CA LEU A 913 12.75 -11.40 -7.48
C LEU A 913 13.31 -10.29 -8.39
N ALA A 914 12.85 -9.06 -8.18
CA ALA A 914 13.52 -7.87 -8.67
C ALA A 914 14.61 -7.47 -7.66
N ALA A 915 15.84 -7.30 -8.19
CA ALA A 915 17.10 -6.87 -7.57
C ALA A 915 17.90 -7.91 -6.73
N LEU A 916 19.09 -8.27 -7.26
CA LEU A 916 20.14 -9.02 -6.54
C LEU A 916 21.06 -8.09 -5.72
N PRO A 917 21.77 -8.60 -4.69
CA PRO A 917 22.66 -7.81 -3.83
C PRO A 917 23.81 -7.10 -4.59
N THR A 918 24.27 -5.96 -4.09
CA THR A 918 25.32 -5.10 -4.66
C THR A 918 26.77 -5.61 -4.48
N GLY A 919 26.98 -6.89 -4.18
CA GLY A 919 28.30 -7.49 -3.88
C GLY A 919 28.85 -8.43 -4.97
N ASN A 920 30.08 -8.94 -4.77
CA ASN A 920 30.67 -9.98 -5.64
C ASN A 920 29.86 -11.29 -5.54
N LEU A 921 29.45 -11.87 -6.67
CA LEU A 921 28.69 -13.12 -6.72
C LEU A 921 29.54 -14.28 -7.26
N THR A 922 29.52 -15.41 -6.56
CA THR A 922 30.14 -16.67 -7.01
C THR A 922 29.06 -17.75 -7.16
N GLY A 923 28.74 -18.14 -8.40
CA GLY A 923 27.65 -19.09 -8.69
C GLY A 923 26.90 -18.81 -10.00
N ALA A 924 26.17 -19.80 -10.52
CA ALA A 924 25.36 -19.67 -11.75
C ALA A 924 23.99 -19.06 -11.44
N LEU A 925 23.52 -18.17 -12.32
CA LEU A 925 22.20 -17.54 -12.20
C LEU A 925 21.07 -18.43 -12.77
N PRO A 926 19.79 -18.19 -12.41
CA PRO A 926 18.64 -18.99 -12.88
C PRO A 926 18.48 -19.01 -14.40
N THR A 927 17.85 -20.06 -14.94
CA THR A 927 17.74 -20.35 -16.38
C THR A 927 16.61 -19.59 -17.12
N GLY A 928 16.02 -18.55 -16.52
CA GLY A 928 14.89 -17.77 -17.07
C GLY A 928 15.27 -16.39 -17.62
N ASN A 929 14.27 -15.63 -18.10
CA ASN A 929 14.43 -14.22 -18.48
C ASN A 929 14.62 -13.36 -17.21
N LEU A 930 15.53 -12.38 -17.27
CA LEU A 930 15.82 -11.49 -16.14
C LEU A 930 15.59 -10.03 -16.54
N ALA A 931 14.74 -9.33 -15.78
CA ALA A 931 14.48 -7.90 -15.91
C ALA A 931 15.08 -7.18 -14.70
N GLY A 932 16.12 -6.37 -14.92
CA GLY A 932 16.94 -5.75 -13.88
C GLY A 932 18.44 -5.91 -14.16
N GLY A 933 19.25 -4.90 -13.80
CA GLY A 933 20.71 -4.94 -13.98
C GLY A 933 21.39 -6.00 -13.08
N LEU A 934 22.51 -6.55 -13.55
CA LEU A 934 23.34 -7.47 -12.76
C LEU A 934 24.15 -6.69 -11.69
N PRO A 935 24.71 -7.37 -10.66
CA PRO A 935 25.43 -6.73 -9.57
C PRO A 935 26.57 -5.82 -10.06
N THR A 936 26.89 -4.77 -9.31
CA THR A 936 27.97 -3.82 -9.62
C THR A 936 29.39 -4.38 -9.36
N GLY A 937 29.50 -5.52 -8.67
CA GLY A 937 30.77 -6.22 -8.37
C GLY A 937 31.25 -7.21 -9.44
N ASN A 938 32.26 -8.03 -9.11
CA ASN A 938 32.76 -9.12 -9.96
C ASN A 938 31.80 -10.32 -9.95
N LEU A 939 31.57 -10.93 -11.12
CA LEU A 939 30.77 -12.15 -11.28
C LEU A 939 31.64 -13.31 -11.78
N THR A 940 31.66 -14.42 -11.04
CA THR A 940 32.31 -15.67 -11.47
C THR A 940 31.27 -16.80 -11.57
N GLY A 941 30.82 -17.10 -12.79
CA GLY A 941 29.70 -18.01 -13.07
C GLY A 941 29.05 -17.80 -14.44
N ALA A 942 28.14 -18.70 -14.85
CA ALA A 942 27.41 -18.60 -16.12
C ALA A 942 26.20 -17.65 -15.98
N LEU A 943 25.97 -16.83 -17.02
CA LEU A 943 24.78 -15.97 -17.15
C LEU A 943 23.52 -16.77 -17.53
N PRO A 944 22.31 -16.19 -17.35
CA PRO A 944 21.04 -16.82 -17.74
C PRO A 944 21.01 -17.23 -19.23
N THR A 945 20.26 -18.29 -19.54
CA THR A 945 20.07 -18.80 -20.92
C THR A 945 18.95 -18.08 -21.69
N GLY A 946 18.13 -17.25 -21.02
CA GLY A 946 17.05 -16.43 -21.61
C GLY A 946 17.46 -15.00 -21.99
N ASN A 947 16.49 -14.12 -22.24
CA ASN A 947 16.70 -12.70 -22.54
C ASN A 947 17.07 -11.90 -21.28
N LEU A 948 17.99 -10.92 -21.41
CA LEU A 948 18.39 -10.01 -20.34
C LEU A 948 18.03 -8.56 -20.72
N ALA A 949 17.15 -7.94 -19.92
CA ALA A 949 16.79 -6.53 -20.02
C ALA A 949 17.37 -5.78 -18.81
N GLY A 950 18.59 -5.27 -18.98
CA GLY A 950 19.45 -4.71 -17.93
C GLY A 950 20.93 -4.76 -18.31
N GLY A 951 21.75 -3.86 -17.74
CA GLY A 951 23.20 -3.84 -17.99
C GLY A 951 23.95 -5.04 -17.40
N LEU A 952 25.07 -5.42 -18.02
CA LEU A 952 26.03 -6.39 -17.48
C LEU A 952 26.80 -5.79 -16.28
N PRO A 953 27.47 -6.62 -15.42
CA PRO A 953 28.19 -6.13 -14.25
C PRO A 953 29.24 -5.07 -14.61
N THR A 954 29.43 -4.06 -13.76
CA THR A 954 30.48 -3.04 -13.94
C THR A 954 31.89 -3.54 -13.60
N GLY A 955 32.00 -4.66 -12.86
CA GLY A 955 33.26 -5.34 -12.52
C GLY A 955 33.76 -6.35 -13.57
N ASN A 956 34.68 -7.24 -13.18
CA ASN A 956 35.20 -8.33 -14.04
C ASN A 956 34.17 -9.47 -14.17
N LEU A 957 34.00 -9.99 -15.38
CA LEU A 957 33.15 -11.13 -15.69
C LEU A 957 33.99 -12.33 -16.18
N THR A 958 33.95 -13.43 -15.45
CA THR A 958 34.58 -14.71 -15.86
C THR A 958 33.51 -15.80 -16.03
N GLY A 959 33.07 -16.02 -17.27
CA GLY A 959 31.92 -16.88 -17.62
C GLY A 959 31.41 -16.69 -19.05
N ALA A 960 30.43 -17.50 -19.48
CA ALA A 960 29.81 -17.41 -20.81
C ALA A 960 28.69 -16.34 -20.85
N LEU A 961 28.54 -15.64 -21.99
CA LEU A 961 27.45 -14.68 -22.22
C LEU A 961 26.09 -15.39 -22.44
N PRO A 962 24.95 -14.67 -22.24
CA PRO A 962 23.62 -15.18 -22.53
C PRO A 962 23.48 -15.63 -23.99
N THR A 963 22.61 -16.63 -24.23
CA THR A 963 22.26 -17.13 -25.58
C THR A 963 21.05 -16.43 -26.20
N GLY A 964 20.29 -15.63 -25.43
CA GLY A 964 19.16 -14.81 -25.89
C GLY A 964 19.55 -13.35 -26.23
N ASN A 965 18.54 -12.46 -26.38
CA ASN A 965 18.76 -11.05 -26.70
C ASN A 965 19.27 -10.26 -25.47
N LEU A 966 20.26 -9.38 -25.68
CA LEU A 966 20.80 -8.47 -24.67
C LEU A 966 20.40 -7.02 -24.98
N THR A 967 19.66 -6.38 -24.07
CA THR A 967 19.29 -4.96 -24.15
C THR A 967 19.81 -4.23 -22.91
N GLY A 968 20.97 -3.58 -23.03
CA GLY A 968 21.71 -2.95 -21.92
C GLY A 968 23.20 -2.69 -22.20
N ALA A 969 23.90 -2.04 -21.27
CA ALA A 969 25.33 -1.72 -21.39
C ALA A 969 26.26 -2.95 -21.15
N LEU A 970 27.42 -2.99 -21.81
CA LEU A 970 28.49 -3.99 -21.59
C LEU A 970 29.33 -3.69 -20.33
N PRO A 971 30.07 -4.69 -19.79
CA PRO A 971 30.94 -4.49 -18.62
C PRO A 971 32.02 -3.45 -18.89
N THR A 972 32.38 -2.69 -17.85
CA THR A 972 33.53 -1.78 -17.85
C THR A 972 34.85 -2.44 -17.40
N GLY A 973 34.81 -3.67 -16.87
CA GLY A 973 35.98 -4.48 -16.46
C GLY A 973 36.42 -5.55 -17.47
N ASN A 974 37.33 -6.46 -17.07
CA ASN A 974 37.84 -7.52 -17.94
C ASN A 974 36.80 -8.64 -18.19
N LEU A 975 36.68 -9.07 -19.45
CA LEU A 975 35.82 -10.16 -19.90
C LEU A 975 36.68 -11.39 -20.28
N VAL A 976 36.46 -12.53 -19.63
CA VAL A 976 37.15 -13.80 -19.95
C VAL A 976 36.13 -14.92 -20.14
N GLY A 977 35.76 -15.21 -21.39
CA GLY A 977 34.79 -16.25 -21.81
C GLY A 977 34.30 -16.07 -23.25
N GLY A 978 33.88 -17.15 -23.92
CA GLY A 978 33.47 -17.13 -25.34
C GLY A 978 31.98 -16.84 -25.56
N ALA A 979 31.65 -16.13 -26.64
CA ALA A 979 30.28 -15.78 -27.04
C ALA A 979 29.73 -16.74 -28.11
N THR A 980 28.46 -17.17 -27.99
CA THR A 980 27.76 -17.95 -29.02
C THR A 980 26.31 -17.45 -29.18
N GLY A 981 26.02 -16.74 -30.29
CA GLY A 981 24.73 -16.85 -30.99
C GLY A 981 23.74 -15.66 -31.05
N GLY A 982 23.73 -14.69 -30.13
CA GLY A 982 22.67 -13.65 -30.04
C GLY A 982 23.03 -12.23 -30.52
N LEU A 983 22.02 -11.41 -30.86
CA LEU A 983 22.14 -10.00 -31.27
C LEU A 983 22.26 -9.07 -30.04
N VAL A 984 23.21 -8.12 -30.06
CA VAL A 984 23.50 -7.14 -28.99
C VAL A 984 23.18 -5.72 -29.48
N SER A 985 22.44 -4.92 -28.71
CA SER A 985 22.15 -3.51 -29.01
C SER A 985 22.42 -2.61 -27.78
N GLY A 986 23.47 -1.78 -27.82
CA GLY A 986 23.86 -0.85 -26.73
C GLY A 986 25.12 0.00 -27.03
N THR A 987 25.28 1.16 -26.35
CA THR A 987 26.35 2.18 -26.57
C THR A 987 27.68 1.88 -25.83
N LEU A 988 28.83 2.19 -26.45
CA LEU A 988 30.19 2.02 -25.90
C LEU A 988 30.75 3.32 -25.24
N PRO A 989 31.09 3.33 -23.94
CA PRO A 989 32.01 4.30 -23.35
C PRO A 989 33.45 3.76 -23.28
N GLY A 990 34.44 4.62 -23.50
CA GLY A 990 35.84 4.26 -23.75
C GLY A 990 36.55 3.52 -22.61
N VAL A 991 37.37 2.52 -22.97
CA VAL A 991 38.33 1.87 -22.08
C VAL A 991 39.69 1.77 -22.76
N SER A 992 40.72 2.23 -22.06
CA SER A 992 42.12 2.13 -22.44
C SER A 992 42.68 0.76 -22.01
N GLY A 993 43.34 0.03 -22.91
CA GLY A 993 44.14 -1.16 -22.58
C GLY A 993 43.66 -2.50 -23.13
N LEU A 994 43.59 -2.67 -24.45
CA LEU A 994 43.41 -3.98 -25.08
C LEU A 994 44.79 -4.58 -25.44
N THR A 995 45.34 -5.44 -24.59
CA THR A 995 46.46 -6.33 -24.99
C THR A 995 45.92 -7.70 -25.34
N GLY A 996 45.63 -7.94 -26.63
CA GLY A 996 45.18 -9.27 -27.08
C GLY A 996 44.69 -9.37 -28.53
N ARG A 997 45.60 -9.19 -29.49
CA ARG A 997 45.64 -9.73 -30.87
C ARG A 997 44.34 -9.77 -31.72
N ALA A 998 44.29 -8.84 -32.67
CA ALA A 998 43.42 -8.85 -33.85
C ALA A 998 43.74 -9.99 -34.86
N THR A 999 42.71 -10.42 -35.59
CA THR A 999 42.83 -10.92 -36.97
C THR A 999 41.76 -10.29 -37.87
N GLY A 1000 42.22 -9.38 -38.77
CA GLY A 1000 41.59 -8.97 -40.06
C GLY A 1000 40.38 -8.03 -40.00
N SER A 1001 40.53 -6.69 -40.11
CA SER A 1001 40.62 -5.86 -41.35
C SER A 1001 39.28 -5.71 -42.08
N ARG A 1002 38.77 -4.54 -42.50
CA ARG A 1002 39.35 -3.19 -42.70
C ARG A 1002 38.19 -2.18 -42.87
N ALA A 1003 38.44 -0.94 -42.46
CA ALA A 1003 37.56 0.23 -42.41
C ALA A 1003 37.10 0.81 -43.78
N GLN A 1004 36.03 1.63 -43.74
CA GLN A 1004 36.04 3.03 -44.22
C GLN A 1004 34.78 3.83 -43.78
N THR A 1005 35.00 5.07 -43.34
CA THR A 1005 34.04 6.14 -42.99
C THR A 1005 33.90 7.14 -44.18
N PRO A 1006 33.25 8.33 -44.07
CA PRO A 1006 31.80 8.64 -44.00
C PRO A 1006 31.35 9.73 -45.03
N ALA A 1007 30.05 9.97 -45.24
CA ALA A 1007 29.50 11.27 -45.73
C ALA A 1007 27.95 11.37 -45.70
N MET A 1008 27.41 12.48 -45.19
CA MET A 1008 26.04 13.04 -45.39
C MET A 1008 25.97 13.87 -46.72
N PRO A 1009 24.87 14.53 -47.20
CA PRO A 1009 23.43 14.63 -46.80
C PRO A 1009 22.36 14.63 -47.96
N GLY A 1010 21.03 14.63 -47.67
CA GLY A 1010 20.01 15.35 -48.49
C GLY A 1010 18.60 14.73 -48.80
N LEU A 1011 17.53 15.35 -48.25
CA LEU A 1011 16.19 15.75 -48.80
C LEU A 1011 15.25 14.82 -49.67
N VAL A 1012 14.04 14.53 -49.10
CA VAL A 1012 12.63 14.34 -49.63
C VAL A 1012 12.21 13.09 -50.48
N PRO A 1013 10.88 12.76 -50.65
CA PRO A 1013 10.11 11.67 -50.01
C PRO A 1013 9.65 10.55 -50.98
N ALA A 1014 8.98 9.49 -50.52
CA ALA A 1014 8.40 8.44 -51.39
C ALA A 1014 6.94 8.10 -51.05
N ALA A 1015 6.13 8.04 -52.12
CA ALA A 1015 4.73 7.60 -52.18
C ALA A 1015 4.60 6.39 -53.13
N GLY A 1016 3.56 5.55 -52.91
CA GLY A 1016 3.00 4.57 -53.86
C GLY A 1016 3.61 3.15 -53.79
N VAL A 1017 2.96 2.02 -53.49
CA VAL A 1017 1.59 1.47 -53.65
C VAL A 1017 1.30 0.74 -55.00
N PHE A 1018 1.10 -0.59 -54.86
CA PHE A 1018 0.41 -1.65 -55.65
C PHE A 1018 0.88 -2.18 -57.04
N SER A 1019 0.93 -3.53 -57.14
CA SER A 1019 0.68 -4.39 -58.33
C SER A 1019 0.44 -5.85 -57.85
N GLY A 1020 -0.80 -6.36 -57.68
CA GLY A 1020 -1.62 -7.18 -58.63
C GLY A 1020 -1.33 -8.71 -58.50
N ASN A 1021 -2.23 -9.73 -58.50
CA ASN A 1021 -3.59 -10.03 -59.01
C ASN A 1021 -4.22 -11.20 -58.18
N LEU A 1022 -5.54 -11.33 -57.91
CA LEU A 1022 -6.75 -11.60 -58.74
C LEU A 1022 -6.94 -13.07 -59.26
N PHE A 1023 -7.82 -13.81 -58.55
CA PHE A 1023 -8.56 -15.06 -58.86
C PHE A 1023 -7.85 -16.43 -58.99
N GLU A 1024 -8.07 -17.32 -58.00
CA GLU A 1024 -8.38 -18.76 -58.22
C GLU A 1024 -9.03 -19.41 -56.96
N ALA A 1025 -10.07 -20.22 -57.16
CA ALA A 1025 -10.65 -21.21 -56.22
C ALA A 1025 -10.51 -22.60 -56.89
N PRO A 1026 -10.64 -23.80 -56.25
CA PRO A 1026 -11.27 -24.22 -54.98
C PRO A 1026 -10.34 -25.18 -54.14
N GLU A 1027 -10.65 -25.73 -52.96
CA GLU A 1027 -11.54 -26.88 -52.67
C GLU A 1027 -11.67 -27.14 -51.14
N VAL A 1028 -12.79 -27.79 -50.78
CA VAL A 1028 -13.25 -28.15 -49.43
C VAL A 1028 -12.66 -29.50 -48.99
N HIS A 1029 -12.08 -29.58 -47.79
CA HIS A 1029 -11.85 -30.87 -47.10
C HIS A 1029 -12.05 -30.80 -45.57
N THR A 1030 -13.21 -31.32 -45.16
CA THR A 1030 -13.54 -32.15 -43.97
C THR A 1030 -12.68 -32.10 -42.69
N LEU A 1031 -13.36 -31.78 -41.58
CA LEU A 1031 -13.02 -32.05 -40.17
C LEU A 1031 -12.69 -33.53 -39.86
N PRO A 1032 -11.82 -33.79 -38.87
CA PRO A 1032 -11.92 -34.98 -38.04
C PRO A 1032 -12.26 -34.66 -36.58
N ALA A 1033 -13.19 -35.44 -36.03
CA ALA A 1033 -13.55 -35.51 -34.62
C ALA A 1033 -12.63 -36.43 -33.81
N THR A 1034 -12.87 -36.45 -32.48
CA THR A 1034 -12.34 -37.31 -31.39
C THR A 1034 -11.13 -36.72 -30.64
N GLY A 1035 -11.03 -36.73 -29.30
CA GLY A 1035 -11.83 -37.29 -28.21
C GLY A 1035 -11.26 -36.80 -26.85
N GLY A 1036 -12.04 -36.90 -25.77
CA GLY A 1036 -11.83 -36.14 -24.53
C GLY A 1036 -10.70 -36.58 -23.60
N SER A 1037 -10.25 -35.65 -22.74
CA SER A 1037 -9.95 -35.79 -21.30
C SER A 1037 -9.23 -34.54 -20.77
N ALA A 1038 -9.72 -34.02 -19.63
CA ALA A 1038 -9.09 -33.13 -18.63
C ALA A 1038 -8.79 -31.65 -19.00
N LEU A 1039 -9.66 -30.75 -18.51
CA LEU A 1039 -9.37 -29.35 -18.18
C LEU A 1039 -9.28 -29.26 -16.64
N THR A 1040 -8.15 -28.83 -16.08
CA THR A 1040 -7.91 -28.87 -14.62
C THR A 1040 -7.51 -27.52 -14.00
N SER A 1041 -7.61 -26.38 -14.71
CA SER A 1041 -7.49 -25.06 -14.08
C SER A 1041 -8.01 -23.90 -14.96
N LEU A 1042 -8.42 -22.80 -14.32
CA LEU A 1042 -8.91 -21.55 -14.96
C LEU A 1042 -7.84 -20.88 -15.83
N THR A 1043 -6.56 -21.00 -15.46
CA THR A 1043 -5.39 -20.55 -16.22
C THR A 1043 -5.23 -21.30 -17.55
N ASP A 1044 -5.64 -22.57 -17.60
CA ASP A 1044 -5.56 -23.40 -18.82
C ASP A 1044 -6.65 -23.02 -19.84
N THR A 1045 -7.74 -22.41 -19.37
CA THR A 1045 -8.82 -21.86 -20.22
C THR A 1045 -8.42 -20.48 -20.77
N GLN A 1046 -7.77 -19.63 -19.96
CA GLN A 1046 -7.21 -18.34 -20.40
C GLN A 1046 -6.06 -18.51 -21.40
N SER A 1047 -5.16 -19.49 -21.21
CA SER A 1047 -4.05 -19.73 -22.14
C SER A 1047 -4.50 -20.31 -23.48
N LYS A 1048 -5.55 -21.16 -23.51
CA LYS A 1048 -6.06 -21.76 -24.75
C LYS A 1048 -6.98 -20.83 -25.54
N LEU A 1049 -7.66 -19.88 -24.87
CA LEU A 1049 -8.34 -18.78 -25.55
C LEU A 1049 -7.34 -17.77 -26.14
N ALA A 1050 -6.21 -17.51 -25.48
CA ALA A 1050 -5.13 -16.68 -26.04
C ALA A 1050 -4.47 -17.30 -27.29
N ASP A 1051 -4.31 -18.63 -27.34
CA ASP A 1051 -3.77 -19.33 -28.51
C ASP A 1051 -4.74 -19.40 -29.71
N LEU A 1052 -6.06 -19.23 -29.48
CA LEU A 1052 -7.07 -19.19 -30.55
C LEU A 1052 -7.10 -17.84 -31.28
N PHE A 1053 -6.63 -16.76 -30.64
CA PHE A 1053 -6.56 -15.41 -31.22
C PHE A 1053 -5.14 -14.98 -31.66
N GLY A 1054 -4.20 -15.93 -31.66
CA GLY A 1054 -2.78 -15.65 -31.84
C GLY A 1054 -2.11 -16.37 -33.00
N HIS A 1055 -2.74 -16.57 -34.18
CA HIS A 1055 -2.04 -16.94 -35.43
C HIS A 1055 -2.72 -16.30 -36.65
N PHE A 1056 -2.34 -15.07 -36.99
CA PHE A 1056 -2.53 -14.52 -38.33
C PHE A 1056 -1.48 -15.15 -39.26
N PRO A 1057 -1.85 -15.74 -40.41
CA PRO A 1057 -0.87 -16.27 -41.35
C PRO A 1057 -0.07 -15.15 -42.02
N ALA A 1058 1.24 -15.39 -42.16
CA ALA A 1058 2.16 -14.53 -42.87
C ALA A 1058 1.84 -14.48 -44.38
N ILE A 1059 2.07 -13.29 -44.90
CA ILE A 1059 2.09 -12.83 -46.29
C ILE A 1059 2.61 -13.90 -47.26
N ASP A 1060 1.74 -14.35 -48.17
CA ASP A 1060 1.85 -14.04 -49.61
C ASP A 1060 0.44 -13.81 -50.20
#